data_AF-A0A7S8E5V9-F1
#
_entry.id   AF-A0A7S8E5V9-F1
#
_cell.length_a   1.000
_cell.length_b   1.000
_cell.length_c   1.000
_cell.angle_alpha   90.00
_cell.angle_beta   90.00
_cell.angle_gamma   90.00
#
_symmetry.space_group_name_H-M   'P 1'
#
loop_
_entity.id
_entity.type
_entity.pdbx_description
1 polymer ?
#
loop_
_entity_poly.entity_id
_entity_poly.type
_entity_poly.pdbx_seq_one_letter_code
_entity_poly.pdbx_strand_id
1 'polypeptide(L)'
;MSAIIVLTIGPVQSYISQARRTQDLWQGSRILSYLASAGVHHALSQQEHGLAEVIYPSMKRDQTDNIPNRMVIRWKGDEDGAKQCAKEIEHAIRGTWRTLSANTMRYFTESLQQDELENVLGIWQRQENTWLECYWVVVPENPALSYSENMQHANATMGARKLLRNFPHIEEHGRKGSITGEHEALRSTGDYVSFWNDRKGEQRNLALLGKHERLSAISTIKRFAHEKKADNDALQFPNRLPSTSSIASASFRYDVLRILDRQDVDVSNLRHTLQAYIKALLTLFKKPSDLFFTQNGYSNPEYFGLIEQTISESTLHDELVKHFRSIDGDFLFEDTLISKTIEEYSGQIPNAKQMRNVQQALSDFLKAASALDIPRPQPYFVILSMDGDHMGKTLGNLDQGQHEKFSRTLADFARHNVKNIVEEEHLGRLVYAGGDDVLALLPVRHALQVAEQLRSEFEKVVATIGVKNHKGEPVTASTGLVCVHHTHNLQDAVNAANNAQKIAKDYYGRNALDVEFLRRSGEPRSMGHKWRRDNETTFNHIDKLVHAFGDDLSRNLPYDLAQIAYKMTAVSVSYDARKAELLRILKRRLSEDKKNGVDDLLKSILWLVKEPQSAFIHDILILVENSPSNLTEEIHALFGMAQGELISLRDAIKREVNKKSEKPLEVRVVSEINKYLEKRWKTTEAWLELARFIAQTT
;
A
#
# COMPACT_ATOMS: atom_id res chain seq x y z
N MET A 1 -30.28 -31.07 -0.61
CA MET A 1 -29.02 -30.76 -1.34
C MET A 1 -28.43 -29.53 -0.71
N SER A 2 -27.13 -29.30 -0.88
CA SER A 2 -26.48 -28.08 -0.42
C SER A 2 -25.59 -27.55 -1.54
N ALA A 3 -25.30 -26.27 -1.52
CA ALA A 3 -24.51 -25.61 -2.56
C ALA A 3 -23.57 -24.58 -1.96
N ILE A 4 -22.44 -24.35 -2.61
CA ILE A 4 -21.50 -23.29 -2.27
C ILE A 4 -21.76 -22.11 -3.20
N ILE A 5 -22.07 -20.96 -2.61
CA ILE A 5 -22.14 -19.67 -3.27
C ILE A 5 -20.82 -18.96 -3.03
N VAL A 6 -20.12 -18.59 -4.10
CA VAL A 6 -18.95 -17.71 -4.01
C VAL A 6 -19.31 -16.43 -4.75
N LEU A 7 -19.13 -15.28 -4.10
CA LEU A 7 -19.37 -13.97 -4.69
C LEU A 7 -18.14 -13.07 -4.51
N THR A 8 -17.85 -12.22 -5.50
CA THR A 8 -16.81 -11.21 -5.42
C THR A 8 -17.25 -9.90 -6.05
N ILE A 9 -16.88 -8.78 -5.44
CA ILE A 9 -17.07 -7.44 -5.99
C ILE A 9 -15.75 -6.85 -6.50
N GLY A 10 -15.83 -5.97 -7.49
CA GLY A 10 -14.70 -5.27 -8.07
C GLY A 10 -15.12 -4.10 -8.97
N PRO A 11 -14.15 -3.45 -9.64
CA PRO A 11 -12.71 -3.68 -9.52
C PRO A 11 -12.17 -3.20 -8.16
N VAL A 12 -11.16 -3.88 -7.59
CA VAL A 12 -10.60 -3.53 -6.25
C VAL A 12 -9.33 -2.71 -6.35
N GLN A 13 -8.21 -3.34 -6.73
CA GLN A 13 -6.89 -2.71 -6.69
C GLN A 13 -6.83 -1.48 -7.62
N SER A 14 -7.35 -1.59 -8.85
CA SER A 14 -7.39 -0.45 -9.77
C SER A 14 -8.33 0.66 -9.30
N TYR A 15 -9.41 0.33 -8.58
CA TYR A 15 -10.28 1.36 -8.02
C TYR A 15 -9.61 2.06 -6.83
N ILE A 16 -9.01 1.31 -5.90
CA ILE A 16 -8.35 1.88 -4.71
C ILE A 16 -7.18 2.77 -5.15
N SER A 17 -6.27 2.26 -6.00
CA SER A 17 -5.05 2.97 -6.39
C SER A 17 -5.28 4.21 -7.24
N GLN A 18 -6.39 4.33 -7.98
CA GLN A 18 -6.80 5.54 -8.70
C GLN A 18 -7.15 6.67 -7.72
N ALA A 19 -6.13 7.30 -7.15
CA ALA A 19 -6.23 8.29 -6.10
C ALA A 19 -5.18 9.38 -6.30
N ARG A 20 -5.61 10.65 -6.21
CA ARG A 20 -4.68 11.79 -6.17
C ARG A 20 -4.41 12.25 -4.75
N ARG A 21 -5.36 12.00 -3.85
CA ARG A 21 -5.29 12.39 -2.43
C ARG A 21 -5.41 11.14 -1.56
N THR A 22 -4.84 11.21 -0.37
CA THR A 22 -5.00 10.17 0.67
C THR A 22 -6.47 9.90 0.97
N GLN A 23 -7.29 10.95 0.98
CA GLN A 23 -8.74 10.84 1.12
C GLN A 23 -9.40 9.99 0.03
N ASP A 24 -9.00 10.17 -1.24
CA ASP A 24 -9.52 9.33 -2.32
C ASP A 24 -9.16 7.87 -2.03
N LEU A 25 -7.88 7.61 -1.75
CA LEU A 25 -7.35 6.28 -1.51
C LEU A 25 -8.12 5.54 -0.40
N TRP A 26 -8.31 6.21 0.75
CA TRP A 26 -9.12 5.71 1.86
C TRP A 26 -10.58 5.49 1.48
N GLN A 27 -11.20 6.47 0.83
CA GLN A 27 -12.62 6.39 0.50
C GLN A 27 -12.91 5.30 -0.52
N GLY A 28 -11.98 5.03 -1.45
CA GLY A 28 -12.09 3.92 -2.39
C GLY A 28 -12.20 2.56 -1.68
N SER A 29 -11.35 2.33 -0.68
CA SER A 29 -11.43 1.12 0.16
C SER A 29 -12.74 1.06 0.95
N ARG A 30 -13.11 2.16 1.63
CA ARG A 30 -14.33 2.21 2.45
C ARG A 30 -15.60 1.98 1.65
N ILE A 31 -15.69 2.52 0.43
CA ILE A 31 -16.83 2.29 -0.48
C ILE A 31 -16.94 0.80 -0.78
N LEU A 32 -15.86 0.13 -1.19
CA LEU A 32 -15.89 -1.30 -1.48
C LEU A 32 -16.31 -2.13 -0.27
N SER A 33 -15.77 -1.81 0.92
CA SER A 33 -16.17 -2.46 2.17
C SER A 33 -17.65 -2.24 2.50
N TYR A 34 -18.15 -1.03 2.33
CA TYR A 34 -19.55 -0.68 2.59
C TYR A 34 -20.49 -1.44 1.64
N LEU A 35 -20.14 -1.52 0.35
CA LEU A 35 -20.86 -2.33 -0.62
C LEU A 35 -20.83 -3.83 -0.27
N ALA A 36 -19.67 -4.35 0.16
CA ALA A 36 -19.55 -5.72 0.60
C ALA A 36 -20.41 -6.01 1.84
N SER A 37 -20.47 -5.08 2.82
CA SER A 37 -21.32 -5.27 4.02
C SER A 37 -22.79 -5.47 3.68
N ALA A 38 -23.31 -4.78 2.65
CA ALA A 38 -24.70 -4.94 2.23
C ALA A 38 -24.99 -6.38 1.76
N GLY A 39 -24.06 -6.96 1.00
CA GLY A 39 -24.19 -8.35 0.54
C GLY A 39 -24.09 -9.38 1.67
N VAL A 40 -23.16 -9.18 2.61
CA VAL A 40 -23.02 -10.09 3.76
C VAL A 40 -24.21 -9.96 4.72
N HIS A 41 -24.76 -8.76 4.95
CA HIS A 41 -25.97 -8.58 5.75
C HIS A 41 -27.15 -9.35 5.17
N HIS A 42 -27.32 -9.35 3.84
CA HIS A 42 -28.34 -10.18 3.20
C HIS A 42 -28.07 -11.67 3.40
N ALA A 43 -26.82 -12.13 3.27
CA ALA A 43 -26.49 -13.53 3.52
C ALA A 43 -26.74 -13.94 4.99
N LEU A 44 -26.46 -13.04 5.94
CA LEU A 44 -26.71 -13.27 7.36
C LEU A 44 -28.21 -13.33 7.70
N SER A 45 -29.07 -12.56 7.03
CA SER A 45 -30.52 -12.69 7.23
C SER A 45 -31.05 -14.04 6.77
N GLN A 46 -30.53 -14.57 5.64
CA GLN A 46 -30.86 -15.93 5.20
C GLN A 46 -30.36 -17.01 6.17
N GLN A 47 -29.25 -16.76 6.86
CA GLN A 47 -28.72 -17.64 7.90
C GLN A 47 -29.64 -17.70 9.12
N GLU A 48 -30.33 -16.62 9.49
CA GLU A 48 -31.34 -16.63 10.57
C GLU A 48 -32.54 -17.52 10.24
N HIS A 49 -32.88 -17.64 8.97
CA HIS A 49 -33.90 -18.56 8.47
C HIS A 49 -33.40 -20.00 8.32
N GLY A 50 -32.13 -20.29 8.67
CA GLY A 50 -31.52 -21.61 8.58
C GLY A 50 -31.17 -22.05 7.15
N LEU A 51 -31.27 -21.14 6.16
CA LEU A 51 -31.08 -21.44 4.75
C LEU A 51 -29.63 -21.22 4.29
N ALA A 52 -28.87 -20.37 4.98
CA ALA A 52 -27.50 -20.05 4.63
C ALA A 52 -26.55 -20.20 5.82
N GLU A 53 -25.26 -20.30 5.53
CA GLU A 53 -24.17 -20.28 6.50
C GLU A 53 -23.00 -19.49 5.89
N VAL A 54 -22.72 -18.31 6.43
CA VAL A 54 -21.66 -17.43 5.95
C VAL A 54 -20.31 -17.94 6.48
N ILE A 55 -19.51 -18.49 5.58
CA ILE A 55 -18.18 -19.04 5.89
C ILE A 55 -17.13 -17.93 5.91
N TYR A 56 -17.21 -17.02 4.92
CA TYR A 56 -16.29 -15.89 4.77
C TYR A 56 -17.03 -14.70 4.16
N PRO A 57 -16.78 -13.46 4.63
CA PRO A 57 -16.01 -13.11 5.82
C PRO A 57 -16.81 -13.30 7.10
N SER A 58 -16.11 -13.50 8.22
CA SER A 58 -16.74 -13.38 9.53
C SER A 58 -16.89 -11.91 9.91
N MET A 59 -18.12 -11.47 10.18
CA MET A 59 -18.40 -10.08 10.56
C MET A 59 -19.48 -9.98 11.65
N LYS A 60 -19.46 -8.85 12.38
CA LYS A 60 -20.56 -8.48 13.28
C LYS A 60 -21.73 -7.92 12.45
N ARG A 61 -22.95 -8.00 12.98
CA ARG A 61 -24.18 -7.59 12.27
C ARG A 61 -24.28 -6.10 11.96
N ASP A 62 -23.60 -5.27 12.73
CA ASP A 62 -23.58 -3.80 12.63
C ASP A 62 -22.33 -3.29 11.89
N GLN A 63 -21.44 -4.18 11.48
CA GLN A 63 -20.17 -3.82 10.86
C GLN A 63 -20.37 -3.39 9.41
N THR A 64 -19.84 -2.21 9.05
CA THR A 64 -19.94 -1.65 7.70
C THR A 64 -18.57 -1.36 7.06
N ASP A 65 -17.49 -1.57 7.81
CA ASP A 65 -16.11 -1.31 7.41
C ASP A 65 -15.23 -2.57 7.52
N ASN A 66 -14.05 -2.55 6.89
CA ASN A 66 -13.08 -3.66 6.86
C ASN A 66 -13.68 -5.00 6.40
N ILE A 67 -14.67 -4.96 5.49
CA ILE A 67 -15.27 -6.14 4.87
C ILE A 67 -14.54 -6.42 3.55
N PRO A 68 -13.98 -7.62 3.35
CA PRO A 68 -13.30 -7.98 2.12
C PRO A 68 -14.28 -8.08 0.95
N ASN A 69 -13.74 -7.97 -0.26
CA ASN A 69 -14.50 -7.98 -1.51
C ASN A 69 -14.99 -9.37 -1.95
N ARG A 70 -14.95 -10.37 -1.06
CA ARG A 70 -15.23 -11.78 -1.37
C ARG A 70 -16.11 -12.38 -0.29
N MET A 71 -17.10 -13.17 -0.71
CA MET A 71 -18.03 -13.87 0.16
C MET A 71 -18.08 -15.35 -0.22
N VAL A 72 -18.15 -16.23 0.79
CA VAL A 72 -18.34 -17.67 0.65
C VAL A 72 -19.48 -18.07 1.58
N ILE A 73 -20.53 -18.62 1.00
CA ILE A 73 -21.77 -18.98 1.71
C ILE A 73 -22.10 -20.43 1.37
N ARG A 74 -22.40 -21.23 2.40
CA ARG A 74 -22.94 -22.57 2.24
C ARG A 74 -24.47 -22.50 2.33
N TRP A 75 -25.15 -22.91 1.27
CA TRP A 75 -26.61 -22.90 1.16
C TRP A 75 -27.19 -24.26 1.51
N LYS A 76 -28.25 -24.29 2.33
CA LYS A 76 -28.92 -25.48 2.88
C LYS A 76 -30.30 -25.72 2.24
N GLY A 77 -30.44 -25.38 0.96
CA GLY A 77 -31.66 -25.57 0.17
C GLY A 77 -31.38 -26.13 -1.23
N ASP A 78 -32.35 -25.99 -2.13
CA ASP A 78 -32.18 -26.37 -3.53
C ASP A 78 -31.30 -25.37 -4.31
N GLU A 79 -30.91 -25.77 -5.52
CA GLU A 79 -30.03 -24.97 -6.39
C GLU A 79 -30.70 -23.67 -6.84
N ASP A 80 -32.01 -23.68 -7.07
CA ASP A 80 -32.75 -22.49 -7.49
C ASP A 80 -32.85 -21.45 -6.37
N GLY A 81 -33.05 -21.89 -5.12
CA GLY A 81 -32.93 -21.05 -3.94
C GLY A 81 -31.53 -20.47 -3.78
N ALA A 82 -30.47 -21.25 -4.04
CA ALA A 82 -29.09 -20.76 -3.99
C ALA A 82 -28.83 -19.67 -5.05
N LYS A 83 -29.32 -19.88 -6.28
CA LYS A 83 -29.25 -18.87 -7.36
C LYS A 83 -30.05 -17.62 -7.02
N GLN A 84 -31.22 -17.79 -6.43
CA GLN A 84 -32.06 -16.67 -5.99
C GLN A 84 -31.37 -15.86 -4.89
N CYS A 85 -30.81 -16.52 -3.88
CA CYS A 85 -30.00 -15.88 -2.85
C CYS A 85 -28.82 -15.10 -3.44
N ALA A 86 -28.06 -15.70 -4.37
CA ALA A 86 -26.95 -15.02 -5.02
C ALA A 86 -27.38 -13.74 -5.79
N LYS A 87 -28.52 -13.79 -6.49
CA LYS A 87 -29.12 -12.63 -7.17
C LYS A 87 -29.56 -11.54 -6.19
N GLU A 88 -30.15 -11.93 -5.06
CA GLU A 88 -30.58 -10.98 -4.04
C GLU A 88 -29.40 -10.30 -3.35
N ILE A 89 -28.31 -11.04 -3.09
CA ILE A 89 -27.06 -10.46 -2.60
C ILE A 89 -26.52 -9.44 -3.60
N GLU A 90 -26.44 -9.81 -4.89
CA GLU A 90 -26.03 -8.85 -5.93
C GLU A 90 -26.97 -7.63 -5.98
N HIS A 91 -28.28 -7.84 -5.86
CA HIS A 91 -29.27 -6.77 -5.83
C HIS A 91 -29.05 -5.82 -4.65
N ALA A 92 -28.81 -6.35 -3.44
CA ALA A 92 -28.51 -5.55 -2.25
C ALA A 92 -27.26 -4.69 -2.45
N ILE A 93 -26.16 -5.29 -2.94
CA ILE A 93 -24.90 -4.57 -3.22
C ILE A 93 -25.12 -3.45 -4.24
N ARG A 94 -25.79 -3.74 -5.36
CA ARG A 94 -26.07 -2.75 -6.42
C ARG A 94 -27.05 -1.67 -5.94
N GLY A 95 -28.01 -2.03 -5.09
CA GLY A 95 -28.93 -1.09 -4.45
C GLY A 95 -28.18 -0.08 -3.60
N THR A 96 -27.30 -0.55 -2.72
CA THR A 96 -26.43 0.31 -1.89
C THR A 96 -25.55 1.23 -2.74
N TRP A 97 -24.98 0.73 -3.84
CA TRP A 97 -24.22 1.55 -4.78
C TRP A 97 -25.06 2.67 -5.40
N ARG A 98 -26.28 2.37 -5.87
CA ARG A 98 -27.19 3.38 -6.44
C ARG A 98 -27.61 4.43 -5.42
N THR A 99 -27.92 4.03 -4.20
CA THR A 99 -28.26 4.98 -3.13
C THR A 99 -27.09 5.91 -2.85
N LEU A 100 -25.89 5.36 -2.66
CA LEU A 100 -24.67 6.14 -2.43
C LEU A 100 -24.39 7.14 -3.57
N SER A 101 -24.51 6.65 -4.81
CA SER A 101 -24.33 7.43 -6.03
C SER A 101 -25.34 8.57 -6.12
N ALA A 102 -26.64 8.28 -5.95
CA ALA A 102 -27.70 9.28 -5.98
C ALA A 102 -27.53 10.37 -4.90
N ASN A 103 -27.16 9.95 -3.69
CA ASN A 103 -26.87 10.83 -2.57
C ASN A 103 -25.71 11.79 -2.86
N THR A 104 -24.62 11.27 -3.43
CA THR A 104 -23.46 12.09 -3.81
C THR A 104 -23.75 12.98 -5.01
N MET A 105 -24.54 12.49 -5.97
CA MET A 105 -25.01 13.25 -7.12
C MET A 105 -25.81 14.46 -6.68
N ARG A 106 -26.82 14.26 -5.81
CA ARG A 106 -27.65 15.33 -5.24
C ARG A 106 -26.80 16.42 -4.60
N TYR A 107 -25.79 16.03 -3.81
CA TYR A 107 -24.85 16.98 -3.22
C TYR A 107 -24.03 17.73 -4.28
N PHE A 108 -23.48 17.03 -5.27
CA PHE A 108 -22.65 17.63 -6.30
C PHE A 108 -23.44 18.56 -7.25
N THR A 109 -24.72 18.28 -7.45
CA THR A 109 -25.57 19.01 -8.40
C THR A 109 -26.47 20.06 -7.76
N GLU A 110 -26.43 20.24 -6.44
CA GLU A 110 -27.34 21.11 -5.67
C GLU A 110 -27.37 22.57 -6.19
N SER A 111 -26.23 23.07 -6.69
CA SER A 111 -26.02 24.44 -7.16
C SER A 111 -26.10 24.59 -8.70
N LEU A 112 -26.33 23.51 -9.44
CA LEU A 112 -26.28 23.54 -10.91
C LEU A 112 -27.51 24.17 -11.54
N GLN A 113 -27.29 24.87 -12.66
CA GLN A 113 -28.38 25.31 -13.54
C GLN A 113 -28.94 24.12 -14.34
N GLN A 114 -30.18 24.26 -14.82
CA GLN A 114 -30.93 23.17 -15.45
C GLN A 114 -30.22 22.57 -16.68
N ASP A 115 -29.59 23.40 -17.51
CA ASP A 115 -28.86 23.00 -18.72
C ASP A 115 -27.53 22.28 -18.43
N GLU A 116 -26.89 22.63 -17.31
CA GLU A 116 -25.70 21.92 -16.82
C GLU A 116 -26.08 20.55 -16.25
N LEU A 117 -27.22 20.49 -15.55
CA LEU A 117 -27.71 19.29 -14.89
C LEU A 117 -27.94 18.15 -15.88
N GLU A 118 -28.64 18.38 -16.99
CA GLU A 118 -28.96 17.32 -17.97
C GLU A 118 -27.69 16.62 -18.51
N ASN A 119 -26.66 17.40 -18.84
CA ASN A 119 -25.39 16.87 -19.32
C ASN A 119 -24.67 16.03 -18.26
N VAL A 120 -24.62 16.54 -17.02
CA VAL A 120 -24.00 15.85 -15.89
C VAL A 120 -24.72 14.53 -15.60
N LEU A 121 -26.06 14.54 -15.56
CA LEU A 121 -26.88 13.36 -15.30
C LEU A 121 -26.67 12.26 -16.36
N GLY A 122 -26.60 12.65 -17.64
CA GLY A 122 -26.37 11.70 -18.73
C GLY A 122 -25.01 10.99 -18.62
N ILE A 123 -23.95 11.71 -18.24
CA ILE A 123 -22.62 11.09 -18.00
C ILE A 123 -22.65 10.24 -16.72
N TRP A 124 -23.29 10.75 -15.67
CA TRP A 124 -23.35 10.08 -14.37
C TRP A 124 -24.00 8.70 -14.45
N GLN A 125 -25.19 8.62 -15.04
CA GLN A 125 -25.94 7.37 -15.17
C GLN A 125 -25.20 6.31 -15.98
N ARG A 126 -24.48 6.70 -17.05
CA ARG A 126 -23.69 5.75 -17.86
C ARG A 126 -22.56 5.13 -17.03
N GLN A 127 -21.84 5.96 -16.27
CA GLN A 127 -20.70 5.53 -15.48
C GLN A 127 -21.12 4.71 -14.24
N GLU A 128 -22.18 5.14 -13.55
CA GLU A 128 -22.75 4.43 -12.40
C GLU A 128 -23.15 2.99 -12.76
N ASN A 129 -23.83 2.80 -13.89
CA ASN A 129 -24.39 1.51 -14.29
C ASN A 129 -23.33 0.48 -14.70
N THR A 130 -22.09 0.90 -14.94
CA THR A 130 -21.09 0.08 -15.62
C THR A 130 -19.83 -0.17 -14.79
N TRP A 131 -19.58 0.66 -13.76
CA TRP A 131 -18.38 0.54 -12.93
C TRP A 131 -18.36 -0.71 -12.05
N LEU A 132 -19.47 -1.03 -11.37
CA LEU A 132 -19.50 -2.08 -10.34
C LEU A 132 -19.56 -3.48 -10.96
N GLU A 133 -18.45 -4.21 -10.84
CA GLU A 133 -18.37 -5.63 -11.14
C GLU A 133 -18.88 -6.45 -9.95
N CYS A 134 -19.81 -7.36 -10.22
CA CYS A 134 -20.26 -8.37 -9.27
C CYS A 134 -20.26 -9.72 -9.99
N TYR A 135 -19.43 -10.65 -9.49
CA TYR A 135 -19.33 -12.00 -10.03
C TYR A 135 -19.73 -12.98 -8.95
N TRP A 136 -20.60 -13.93 -9.29
CA TRP A 136 -20.98 -15.01 -8.39
C TRP A 136 -21.09 -16.33 -9.15
N VAL A 137 -20.91 -17.44 -8.41
CA VAL A 137 -21.13 -18.80 -8.88
C VAL A 137 -21.88 -19.57 -7.82
N VAL A 138 -22.74 -20.50 -8.24
CA VAL A 138 -23.41 -21.48 -7.39
C VAL A 138 -22.91 -22.85 -7.82
N VAL A 139 -22.32 -23.60 -6.89
CA VAL A 139 -21.80 -24.94 -7.15
C VAL A 139 -22.49 -25.91 -6.20
N PRO A 140 -23.36 -26.82 -6.71
CA PRO A 140 -23.93 -27.88 -5.89
C PRO A 140 -22.82 -28.72 -5.24
N GLU A 141 -22.94 -28.96 -3.93
CA GLU A 141 -22.00 -29.83 -3.23
C GLU A 141 -22.20 -31.27 -3.70
N ASN A 142 -21.10 -31.93 -4.08
CA ASN A 142 -21.09 -33.36 -4.32
C ASN A 142 -20.94 -34.07 -2.96
N PRO A 143 -21.93 -34.87 -2.52
CA PRO A 143 -21.85 -35.58 -1.24
C PRO A 143 -20.73 -36.62 -1.18
N ALA A 144 -20.20 -37.06 -2.33
CA ALA A 144 -19.07 -37.99 -2.40
C ALA A 144 -17.71 -37.30 -2.19
N LEU A 145 -17.66 -35.96 -2.17
CA LEU A 145 -16.45 -35.17 -1.97
C LEU A 145 -16.42 -34.57 -0.57
N SER A 146 -15.21 -34.37 -0.05
CA SER A 146 -14.99 -33.59 1.17
C SER A 146 -15.37 -32.11 0.99
N TYR A 147 -15.52 -31.40 2.10
CA TYR A 147 -15.74 -29.96 2.09
C TYR A 147 -14.64 -29.21 1.32
N SER A 148 -13.37 -29.58 1.52
CA SER A 148 -12.25 -28.90 0.87
C SER A 148 -12.26 -29.12 -0.64
N GLU A 149 -12.56 -30.33 -1.11
CA GLU A 149 -12.70 -30.63 -2.54
C GLU A 149 -13.85 -29.86 -3.19
N ASN A 150 -15.02 -29.78 -2.52
CA ASN A 150 -16.13 -28.95 -2.97
C ASN A 150 -15.75 -27.46 -3.02
N MET A 151 -15.00 -26.95 -2.02
CA MET A 151 -14.49 -25.58 -2.01
C MET A 151 -13.47 -25.32 -3.13
N GLN A 152 -12.58 -26.27 -3.43
CA GLN A 152 -11.63 -26.17 -4.55
C GLN A 152 -12.37 -26.08 -5.89
N HIS A 153 -13.42 -26.88 -6.07
CA HIS A 153 -14.28 -26.79 -7.25
C HIS A 153 -14.97 -25.42 -7.34
N ALA A 154 -15.58 -24.93 -6.25
CA ALA A 154 -16.20 -23.61 -6.22
C ALA A 154 -15.21 -22.48 -6.55
N ASN A 155 -13.98 -22.56 -6.03
CA ASN A 155 -12.90 -21.63 -6.31
C ASN A 155 -12.47 -21.66 -7.79
N ALA A 156 -12.33 -22.84 -8.38
CA ALA A 156 -12.00 -23.01 -9.79
C ALA A 156 -13.10 -22.44 -10.69
N THR A 157 -14.38 -22.71 -10.37
CA THR A 157 -15.54 -22.18 -11.11
C THR A 157 -15.61 -20.65 -11.02
N MET A 158 -15.36 -20.07 -9.84
CA MET A 158 -15.27 -18.61 -9.68
C MET A 158 -14.11 -18.04 -10.52
N GLY A 159 -12.95 -18.72 -10.53
CA GLY A 159 -11.83 -18.36 -11.40
C GLY A 159 -12.23 -18.32 -12.89
N ALA A 160 -12.91 -19.35 -13.36
CA ALA A 160 -13.44 -19.41 -14.73
C ALA A 160 -14.46 -18.31 -15.01
N ARG A 161 -15.39 -18.04 -14.06
CA ARG A 161 -16.37 -16.95 -14.20
C ARG A 161 -15.71 -15.58 -14.38
N LYS A 162 -14.62 -15.31 -13.64
CA LYS A 162 -13.86 -14.05 -13.76
C LYS A 162 -13.12 -13.91 -15.09
N LEU A 163 -12.82 -15.01 -15.78
CA LEU A 163 -12.22 -14.97 -17.13
C LEU A 163 -13.25 -14.58 -18.20
N LEU A 164 -14.52 -14.94 -18.01
CA LEU A 164 -15.65 -14.54 -18.88
C LEU A 164 -16.11 -13.09 -18.63
N ARG A 165 -15.19 -12.16 -18.42
CA ARG A 165 -15.46 -10.77 -18.01
C ARG A 165 -16.68 -10.17 -18.73
N ASN A 166 -17.45 -9.37 -18.00
CA ASN A 166 -18.51 -8.59 -18.62
C ASN A 166 -17.87 -7.40 -19.35
N PHE A 167 -18.10 -7.27 -20.65
CA PHE A 167 -17.57 -6.16 -21.45
C PHE A 167 -18.71 -5.24 -21.88
N PRO A 168 -19.17 -4.32 -21.01
CA PRO A 168 -20.11 -3.29 -21.45
C PRO A 168 -19.40 -2.37 -22.46
N HIS A 169 -20.06 -2.08 -23.59
CA HIS A 169 -19.60 -1.01 -24.47
C HIS A 169 -20.03 0.33 -23.85
N ILE A 170 -19.08 1.23 -23.62
CA ILE A 170 -19.34 2.53 -23.00
C ILE A 170 -18.77 3.62 -23.89
N GLU A 171 -19.61 4.59 -24.21
CA GLU A 171 -19.23 5.79 -24.92
C GLU A 171 -18.76 6.88 -23.94
N GLU A 172 -17.50 7.27 -24.08
CA GLU A 172 -16.80 8.24 -23.23
C GLU A 172 -16.05 9.24 -24.14
N HIS A 173 -16.79 9.96 -24.97
CA HIS A 173 -16.28 10.81 -26.08
C HIS A 173 -15.52 12.05 -25.59
N GLY A 174 -15.84 12.53 -24.38
CA GLY A 174 -15.25 13.75 -23.85
C GLY A 174 -13.89 13.56 -23.18
N ARG A 175 -13.38 14.69 -22.65
CA ARG A 175 -12.12 14.73 -21.90
C ARG A 175 -12.21 13.88 -20.64
N LYS A 176 -11.17 13.10 -20.37
CA LYS A 176 -11.11 12.19 -19.21
C LYS A 176 -10.91 12.93 -17.89
N GLY A 177 -11.47 12.37 -16.82
CA GLY A 177 -11.27 12.82 -15.45
C GLY A 177 -9.80 12.78 -15.03
N SER A 178 -9.42 13.67 -14.13
CA SER A 178 -8.04 13.86 -13.68
C SER A 178 -7.55 12.81 -12.68
N ILE A 179 -8.46 12.04 -12.07
CA ILE A 179 -8.11 10.99 -11.12
C ILE A 179 -7.91 9.65 -11.85
N THR A 180 -8.93 9.19 -12.58
CA THR A 180 -8.90 7.85 -13.17
C THR A 180 -8.24 7.83 -14.55
N GLY A 181 -8.35 8.91 -15.33
CA GLY A 181 -7.92 8.94 -16.74
C GLY A 181 -8.74 8.04 -17.68
N GLU A 182 -9.66 7.23 -17.15
CA GLU A 182 -10.44 6.22 -17.89
C GLU A 182 -11.81 6.76 -18.30
N HIS A 183 -12.48 7.45 -17.38
CA HIS A 183 -13.86 7.90 -17.51
C HIS A 183 -13.93 9.38 -17.93
N GLU A 184 -14.91 9.77 -18.73
CA GLU A 184 -15.19 11.17 -19.08
C GLU A 184 -15.49 11.99 -17.82
N ALA A 185 -14.99 13.22 -17.80
CA ALA A 185 -15.34 14.17 -16.75
C ALA A 185 -16.79 14.65 -16.88
N LEU A 186 -17.47 14.88 -15.76
CA LEU A 186 -18.88 15.32 -15.70
C LEU A 186 -19.16 16.59 -16.51
N ARG A 187 -18.13 17.43 -16.71
CA ARG A 187 -18.13 18.52 -17.69
C ARG A 187 -16.80 18.54 -18.43
N SER A 188 -16.86 18.31 -19.74
CA SER A 188 -15.70 18.11 -20.60
C SER A 188 -15.64 19.02 -21.84
N THR A 189 -16.77 19.65 -22.20
CA THR A 189 -16.97 20.55 -23.34
C THR A 189 -17.47 21.93 -22.89
N GLY A 190 -17.50 22.90 -23.81
CA GLY A 190 -17.87 24.29 -23.51
C GLY A 190 -16.88 24.97 -22.56
N ASP A 191 -17.36 25.90 -21.75
CA ASP A 191 -16.57 26.55 -20.70
C ASP A 191 -16.42 25.67 -19.44
N TYR A 192 -15.81 24.49 -19.62
CA TYR A 192 -15.61 23.55 -18.53
C TYR A 192 -14.66 24.11 -17.45
N VAL A 193 -13.77 25.06 -17.78
CA VAL A 193 -12.83 25.64 -16.81
C VAL A 193 -13.58 26.44 -15.76
N SER A 194 -14.50 27.32 -16.19
CA SER A 194 -15.34 28.08 -15.25
C SER A 194 -16.21 27.15 -14.41
N PHE A 195 -16.84 26.14 -15.02
CA PHE A 195 -17.63 25.13 -14.29
C PHE A 195 -16.85 24.50 -13.13
N TRP A 196 -15.62 24.03 -13.36
CA TRP A 196 -14.83 23.39 -12.30
C TRP A 196 -14.31 24.39 -11.26
N ASN A 197 -14.06 25.65 -11.65
CA ASN A 197 -13.70 26.71 -10.71
C ASN A 197 -14.88 27.08 -9.80
N ASP A 198 -16.10 27.14 -10.34
CA ASP A 198 -17.31 27.39 -9.56
C ASP A 198 -17.56 26.25 -8.57
N ARG A 199 -17.47 24.99 -9.04
CA ARG A 199 -17.53 23.82 -8.15
C ARG A 199 -16.47 23.86 -7.06
N LYS A 200 -15.25 24.30 -7.36
CA LYS A 200 -14.18 24.49 -6.36
C LYS A 200 -14.56 25.57 -5.33
N GLY A 201 -15.11 26.70 -5.77
CA GLY A 201 -15.51 27.82 -4.92
C GLY A 201 -16.64 27.50 -3.94
N GLU A 202 -17.48 26.51 -4.27
CA GLU A 202 -18.58 26.03 -3.42
C GLU A 202 -18.13 25.05 -2.31
N GLN A 203 -16.89 24.55 -2.38
CA GLN A 203 -16.39 23.59 -1.40
C GLN A 203 -16.04 24.27 -0.08
N ARG A 204 -16.28 23.54 1.03
CA ARG A 204 -15.84 23.96 2.37
C ARG A 204 -14.33 24.19 2.48
N ASN A 205 -13.57 23.54 1.59
CA ASN A 205 -12.14 23.69 1.48
C ASN A 205 -11.73 23.67 0.00
N LEU A 206 -11.07 24.74 -0.43
CA LEU A 206 -10.61 24.91 -1.81
C LEU A 206 -9.57 23.86 -2.24
N ALA A 207 -8.83 23.28 -1.30
CA ALA A 207 -7.91 22.18 -1.58
C ALA A 207 -8.63 20.88 -1.96
N LEU A 208 -9.95 20.75 -1.78
CA LEU A 208 -10.68 19.55 -2.21
C LEU A 208 -10.77 19.41 -3.73
N LEU A 209 -10.59 20.50 -4.51
CA LEU A 209 -10.54 20.47 -5.96
C LEU A 209 -9.36 21.32 -6.46
N GLY A 210 -8.45 20.72 -7.22
CA GLY A 210 -7.36 21.44 -7.86
C GLY A 210 -7.85 22.39 -8.97
N LYS A 211 -7.10 23.46 -9.28
CA LYS A 211 -7.44 24.49 -10.29
C LYS A 211 -7.71 23.94 -11.71
N HIS A 212 -7.20 22.74 -12.00
CA HIS A 212 -7.39 22.06 -13.28
C HIS A 212 -7.90 20.62 -13.09
N GLU A 213 -8.38 20.31 -11.89
CA GLU A 213 -8.93 19.00 -11.58
C GLU A 213 -10.36 18.93 -12.10
N ARG A 214 -10.68 17.83 -12.78
CA ARG A 214 -12.00 17.52 -13.29
C ARG A 214 -12.33 16.08 -12.99
N LEU A 215 -13.54 15.81 -12.54
CA LEU A 215 -13.94 14.51 -12.00
C LEU A 215 -14.95 13.82 -12.90
N SER A 216 -14.83 12.50 -13.02
CA SER A 216 -15.91 11.62 -13.50
C SER A 216 -16.90 11.34 -12.37
N ALA A 217 -18.05 10.73 -12.64
CA ALA A 217 -19.01 10.34 -11.59
C ALA A 217 -18.36 9.47 -10.51
N ILE A 218 -17.59 8.46 -10.94
CA ILE A 218 -16.86 7.55 -10.04
C ILE A 218 -15.84 8.30 -9.18
N SER A 219 -15.14 9.26 -9.77
CA SER A 219 -14.19 10.11 -9.05
C SER A 219 -14.88 11.06 -8.07
N THR A 220 -16.04 11.61 -8.45
CA THR A 220 -16.86 12.49 -7.61
C THR A 220 -17.42 11.73 -6.41
N ILE A 221 -17.96 10.52 -6.61
CA ILE A 221 -18.42 9.65 -5.52
C ILE A 221 -17.25 9.37 -4.56
N LYS A 222 -16.09 8.98 -5.09
CA LYS A 222 -14.90 8.71 -4.27
C LYS A 222 -14.43 9.95 -3.49
N ARG A 223 -14.50 11.14 -4.08
CA ARG A 223 -14.09 12.39 -3.45
C ARG A 223 -15.08 12.85 -2.37
N PHE A 224 -16.39 12.71 -2.58
CA PHE A 224 -17.42 13.40 -1.80
C PHE A 224 -18.42 12.52 -1.06
N ALA A 225 -18.38 11.19 -1.21
CA ALA A 225 -19.29 10.27 -0.53
C ALA A 225 -19.32 10.43 1.00
N HIS A 226 -18.23 10.91 1.60
CA HIS A 226 -18.08 11.11 3.04
C HIS A 226 -18.54 12.51 3.53
N GLU A 227 -18.93 13.41 2.61
CA GLU A 227 -19.35 14.76 2.97
C GLU A 227 -20.69 14.72 3.71
N LYS A 228 -20.82 15.50 4.79
CA LYS A 228 -22.03 15.51 5.62
C LYS A 228 -23.30 15.87 4.83
N LYS A 229 -23.16 16.73 3.84
CA LYS A 229 -24.26 17.13 2.94
C LYS A 229 -24.68 16.03 1.97
N ALA A 230 -23.82 15.03 1.74
CA ALA A 230 -24.13 13.91 0.88
C ALA A 230 -25.07 12.88 1.53
N ASP A 231 -25.47 13.03 2.81
CA ASP A 231 -26.47 12.16 3.45
C ASP A 231 -26.04 10.67 3.48
N ASN A 232 -24.75 10.42 3.74
CA ASN A 232 -24.12 9.10 3.75
C ASN A 232 -23.34 8.87 5.06
N ASP A 233 -24.05 8.79 6.19
CA ASP A 233 -23.44 8.74 7.52
C ASP A 233 -22.41 7.61 7.69
N ALA A 234 -22.65 6.44 7.08
CA ALA A 234 -21.74 5.29 7.15
C ALA A 234 -20.34 5.54 6.56
N LEU A 235 -20.22 6.51 5.65
CA LEU A 235 -18.96 6.85 4.97
C LEU A 235 -18.30 8.11 5.51
N GLN A 236 -18.90 8.80 6.47
CA GLN A 236 -18.24 9.95 7.13
C GLN A 236 -16.94 9.50 7.80
N PHE A 237 -15.91 10.35 7.77
CA PHE A 237 -14.69 10.08 8.52
C PHE A 237 -14.90 10.46 9.98
N PRO A 238 -14.55 9.57 10.94
CA PRO A 238 -14.60 9.92 12.36
C PRO A 238 -13.60 11.05 12.67
N ASN A 239 -12.44 11.02 12.01
CA ASN A 239 -11.34 11.95 12.20
C ASN A 239 -10.81 12.47 10.86
N ARG A 240 -10.21 13.67 10.85
CA ARG A 240 -9.58 14.22 9.65
C ARG A 240 -8.43 13.32 9.16
N LEU A 241 -8.43 13.08 7.84
CA LEU A 241 -7.36 12.34 7.18
C LEU A 241 -6.16 13.26 6.88
N PRO A 242 -4.93 12.80 7.10
CA PRO A 242 -3.73 13.55 6.76
C PRO A 242 -3.43 13.47 5.25
N SER A 243 -2.83 14.53 4.70
CA SER A 243 -2.22 14.52 3.36
C SER A 243 -0.94 13.66 3.34
N THR A 244 -0.37 13.40 2.16
CA THR A 244 0.93 12.72 2.04
C THR A 244 2.04 13.51 2.75
N SER A 245 1.99 14.84 2.66
CA SER A 245 2.89 15.77 3.35
C SER A 245 2.71 15.70 4.87
N SER A 246 1.48 15.53 5.35
CA SER A 246 1.20 15.34 6.76
C SER A 246 1.71 14.00 7.29
N ILE A 247 1.60 12.91 6.51
CA ILE A 247 2.26 11.63 6.85
C ILE A 247 3.79 11.82 6.91
N ALA A 248 4.39 12.46 5.91
CA ALA A 248 5.84 12.65 5.84
C ALA A 248 6.38 13.49 7.03
N SER A 249 5.60 14.50 7.46
CA SER A 249 5.96 15.37 8.59
C SER A 249 5.51 14.86 9.96
N ALA A 250 4.82 13.73 10.05
CA ALA A 250 4.22 13.25 11.31
C ALA A 250 5.25 13.04 12.42
N SER A 251 6.42 12.43 12.11
CA SER A 251 7.49 12.23 13.11
C SER A 251 8.05 13.56 13.64
N PHE A 252 8.19 14.57 12.79
CA PHE A 252 8.64 15.90 13.22
C PHE A 252 7.59 16.56 14.12
N ARG A 253 6.30 16.49 13.74
CA ARG A 253 5.20 17.01 14.55
C ARG A 253 5.17 16.34 15.92
N TYR A 254 5.28 15.01 15.95
CA TYR A 254 5.33 14.24 17.18
C TYR A 254 6.46 14.69 18.11
N ASP A 255 7.68 14.86 17.58
CA ASP A 255 8.83 15.29 18.38
C ASP A 255 8.66 16.71 18.93
N VAL A 256 8.10 17.63 18.13
CA VAL A 256 7.77 19.00 18.58
C VAL A 256 6.75 18.96 19.73
N LEU A 257 5.67 18.19 19.57
CA LEU A 257 4.64 18.08 20.61
C LEU A 257 5.19 17.45 21.89
N ARG A 258 6.02 16.40 21.77
CA ARG A 258 6.66 15.75 22.91
C ARG A 258 7.59 16.69 23.67
N ILE A 259 8.33 17.54 22.97
CA ILE A 259 9.18 18.56 23.61
C ILE A 259 8.33 19.65 24.27
N LEU A 260 7.25 20.09 23.64
CA LEU A 260 6.31 21.06 24.24
C LEU A 260 5.58 20.50 25.48
N ASP A 261 5.39 19.18 25.55
CA ASP A 261 4.75 18.50 26.68
C ASP A 261 5.67 18.32 27.90
N ARG A 262 6.99 18.49 27.70
CA ARG A 262 7.98 18.35 28.78
C ARG A 262 8.03 19.59 29.66
N GLN A 263 8.14 19.37 30.96
CA GLN A 263 8.26 20.43 31.96
C GLN A 263 9.72 20.78 32.29
N ASP A 264 10.67 19.92 31.90
CA ASP A 264 12.09 20.01 32.24
C ASP A 264 12.97 20.66 31.15
N VAL A 265 12.36 21.16 30.07
CA VAL A 265 13.04 21.77 28.92
C VAL A 265 12.52 23.20 28.74
N ASP A 266 13.44 24.17 28.55
CA ASP A 266 13.03 25.53 28.16
C ASP A 266 12.57 25.55 26.71
N VAL A 267 11.26 25.60 26.52
CA VAL A 267 10.61 25.65 25.20
C VAL A 267 10.22 27.06 24.78
N SER A 268 10.66 28.11 25.49
CA SER A 268 10.23 29.50 25.24
C SER A 268 10.54 29.93 23.81
N ASN A 269 11.75 29.65 23.31
CA ASN A 269 12.15 29.99 21.95
C ASN A 269 11.39 29.17 20.89
N LEU A 270 11.19 27.87 21.13
CA LEU A 270 10.42 26.99 20.24
C LEU A 270 8.97 27.47 20.12
N ARG A 271 8.32 27.77 21.25
CA ARG A 271 6.95 28.27 21.32
C ARG A 271 6.82 29.63 20.63
N HIS A 272 7.76 30.55 20.89
CA HIS A 272 7.78 31.87 20.28
C HIS A 272 7.90 31.81 18.75
N THR A 273 8.85 31.02 18.23
CA THR A 273 9.06 30.87 16.79
C THR A 273 7.92 30.13 16.09
N LEU A 274 7.34 29.10 16.72
CA LEU A 274 6.14 28.43 16.23
C LEU A 274 4.94 29.39 16.14
N GLN A 275 4.72 30.21 17.17
CA GLN A 275 3.67 31.22 17.17
C GLN A 275 3.89 32.27 16.07
N ALA A 276 5.12 32.74 15.89
CA ALA A 276 5.48 33.67 14.83
C ALA A 276 5.23 33.07 13.43
N TYR A 277 5.56 31.79 13.24
CA TYR A 277 5.32 31.07 12.00
C TYR A 277 3.82 30.90 11.69
N ILE A 278 3.00 30.46 12.66
CA ILE A 278 1.54 30.35 12.47
C ILE A 278 0.92 31.73 12.17
N LYS A 279 1.38 32.78 12.87
CA LYS A 279 0.94 34.15 12.59
C LYS A 279 1.32 34.60 11.18
N ALA A 280 2.52 34.26 10.70
CA ALA A 280 2.95 34.57 9.34
C ALA A 280 2.11 33.82 8.30
N LEU A 281 1.81 32.53 8.51
CA LEU A 281 0.91 31.76 7.66
C LEU A 281 -0.47 32.40 7.57
N LEU A 282 -1.07 32.79 8.70
CA LEU A 282 -2.40 33.41 8.74
C LEU A 282 -2.50 34.66 7.85
N THR A 283 -1.42 35.39 7.62
CA THR A 283 -1.42 36.56 6.73
C THR A 283 -1.64 36.22 5.24
N LEU A 284 -1.58 34.93 4.88
CA LEU A 284 -1.75 34.43 3.51
C LEU A 284 -3.18 33.95 3.22
N PHE A 285 -4.06 33.94 4.23
CA PHE A 285 -5.40 33.39 4.15
C PHE A 285 -6.45 34.47 4.48
N LYS A 286 -7.61 34.40 3.82
CA LYS A 286 -8.73 35.33 4.06
C LYS A 286 -9.32 35.13 5.45
N LYS A 287 -9.43 33.87 5.88
CA LYS A 287 -10.02 33.49 7.16
C LYS A 287 -9.17 32.39 7.81
N PRO A 288 -9.04 32.37 9.15
CA PRO A 288 -8.34 31.29 9.86
C PRO A 288 -8.87 29.89 9.54
N SER A 289 -10.18 29.77 9.26
CA SER A 289 -10.83 28.51 8.89
C SER A 289 -10.24 27.84 7.65
N ASP A 290 -9.68 28.64 6.72
CA ASP A 290 -9.12 28.16 5.47
C ASP A 290 -7.74 27.51 5.69
N LEU A 291 -7.03 27.92 6.74
CA LEU A 291 -5.71 27.38 7.12
C LEU A 291 -5.84 26.18 8.05
N PHE A 292 -6.72 26.27 9.06
CA PHE A 292 -6.81 25.26 10.13
C PHE A 292 -7.81 24.14 9.87
N PHE A 293 -8.58 24.25 8.79
CA PHE A 293 -9.64 23.31 8.45
C PHE A 293 -10.64 23.19 9.62
N THR A 294 -11.71 23.96 9.62
CA THR A 294 -12.65 23.93 10.77
C THR A 294 -13.75 22.90 10.60
N GLN A 295 -14.11 22.21 11.68
CA GLN A 295 -15.30 21.37 11.79
C GLN A 295 -16.17 21.88 12.95
N ASN A 296 -17.44 22.18 12.67
CA ASN A 296 -18.39 22.76 13.62
C ASN A 296 -17.88 24.04 14.32
N GLY A 297 -17.06 24.85 13.63
CA GLY A 297 -16.49 26.09 14.17
C GLY A 297 -15.17 25.94 14.93
N TYR A 298 -14.65 24.71 15.10
CA TYR A 298 -13.39 24.44 15.80
C TYR A 298 -12.31 23.92 14.85
N SER A 299 -11.04 24.17 15.17
CA SER A 299 -9.88 23.59 14.47
C SER A 299 -9.99 22.07 14.41
N ASN A 300 -9.81 21.49 13.23
CA ASN A 300 -9.92 20.05 12.99
C ASN A 300 -8.51 19.46 12.77
N PRO A 301 -7.80 19.05 13.84
CA PRO A 301 -6.47 18.48 13.70
C PRO A 301 -6.53 17.14 12.98
N GLU A 302 -5.44 16.81 12.29
CA GLU A 302 -5.26 15.46 11.75
C GLU A 302 -5.05 14.47 12.90
N TYR A 303 -5.61 13.27 12.73
CA TYR A 303 -5.55 12.22 13.74
C TYR A 303 -4.37 11.28 13.49
N PHE A 304 -3.58 11.09 14.55
CA PHE A 304 -2.52 10.10 14.69
C PHE A 304 -2.64 9.52 16.10
N GLY A 305 -2.99 8.24 16.22
CA GLY A 305 -3.33 7.62 17.51
C GLY A 305 -2.21 7.75 18.54
N LEU A 306 -0.96 7.52 18.15
CA LEU A 306 0.20 7.71 19.04
C LEU A 306 0.27 9.13 19.65
N ILE A 307 -0.08 10.19 18.91
CA ILE A 307 -0.11 11.56 19.44
C ILE A 307 -1.20 11.68 20.51
N GLU A 308 -2.41 11.21 20.22
CA GLU A 308 -3.54 11.33 21.14
C GLU A 308 -3.36 10.52 22.43
N GLN A 309 -2.58 9.44 22.36
CA GLN A 309 -2.34 8.56 23.50
C GLN A 309 -1.16 8.99 24.37
N THR A 310 -0.14 9.64 23.81
CA THR A 310 1.13 9.88 24.51
C THR A 310 1.37 11.33 24.90
N ILE A 311 0.68 12.30 24.29
CA ILE A 311 0.80 13.72 24.65
C ILE A 311 -0.30 14.07 25.65
N SER A 312 0.05 14.80 26.71
CA SER A 312 -0.91 15.14 27.76
C SER A 312 -2.11 15.94 27.24
N GLU A 313 -3.28 15.69 27.84
CA GLU A 313 -4.52 16.38 27.49
C GLU A 313 -4.37 17.91 27.61
N SER A 314 -3.62 18.41 28.60
CA SER A 314 -3.36 19.84 28.76
C SER A 314 -2.60 20.44 27.56
N THR A 315 -1.63 19.71 27.01
CA THR A 315 -0.86 20.16 25.85
C THR A 315 -1.69 20.07 24.58
N LEU A 316 -2.50 19.01 24.43
CA LEU A 316 -3.41 18.88 23.29
C LEU A 316 -4.51 19.96 23.27
N HIS A 317 -4.90 20.48 24.45
CA HIS A 317 -5.87 21.57 24.57
C HIS A 317 -5.28 22.98 24.40
N ASP A 318 -3.95 23.11 24.36
CA ASP A 318 -3.28 24.38 24.08
C ASP A 318 -3.61 24.90 22.67
N GLU A 319 -4.00 26.17 22.57
CA GLU A 319 -4.44 26.76 21.30
C GLU A 319 -3.35 26.81 20.23
N LEU A 320 -2.09 27.03 20.61
CA LEU A 320 -0.98 27.01 19.64
C LEU A 320 -0.77 25.60 19.11
N VAL A 321 -0.85 24.59 19.99
CA VAL A 321 -0.76 23.17 19.62
C VAL A 321 -1.90 22.77 18.69
N LYS A 322 -3.15 23.12 18.99
CA LYS A 322 -4.29 22.86 18.09
C LYS A 322 -4.07 23.46 16.72
N HIS A 323 -3.65 24.72 16.63
CA HIS A 323 -3.36 25.37 15.36
C HIS A 323 -2.24 24.65 14.59
N PHE A 324 -1.16 24.27 15.25
CA PHE A 324 -0.04 23.55 14.62
C PHE A 324 -0.46 22.17 14.11
N ARG A 325 -1.29 21.44 14.85
CA ARG A 325 -1.82 20.14 14.43
C ARG A 325 -2.84 20.25 13.30
N SER A 326 -3.45 21.42 13.13
CA SER A 326 -4.49 21.69 12.14
C SER A 326 -3.99 22.19 10.79
N ILE A 327 -2.75 22.64 10.67
CA ILE A 327 -2.18 22.98 9.36
C ILE A 327 -1.85 21.71 8.56
N ASP A 328 -1.96 21.77 7.24
CA ASP A 328 -1.49 20.69 6.35
C ASP A 328 0.04 20.57 6.39
N GLY A 329 0.58 19.36 6.21
CA GLY A 329 2.01 19.11 6.11
C GLY A 329 2.69 19.87 4.96
N ASP A 330 1.95 20.25 3.91
CA ASP A 330 2.46 21.07 2.80
C ASP A 330 3.11 22.38 3.25
N PHE A 331 2.71 22.92 4.41
CA PHE A 331 3.29 24.17 4.91
C PHE A 331 4.63 23.97 5.63
N LEU A 332 5.02 22.73 5.95
CA LEU A 332 6.24 22.40 6.70
C LEU A 332 7.47 22.11 5.82
N PHE A 333 7.32 22.12 4.49
CA PHE A 333 8.42 21.89 3.55
C PHE A 333 8.67 23.10 2.66
N GLU A 334 9.94 23.40 2.41
CA GLU A 334 10.33 24.57 1.61
C GLU A 334 9.87 24.49 0.15
N ASP A 335 9.76 23.28 -0.40
CA ASP A 335 9.40 23.04 -1.80
C ASP A 335 7.88 22.99 -2.05
N THR A 336 7.07 22.89 -1.00
CA THR A 336 5.61 23.06 -1.06
C THR A 336 5.12 24.37 -0.43
N LEU A 337 5.90 25.04 0.43
CA LEU A 337 5.60 26.40 0.91
C LEU A 337 5.93 27.44 -0.17
N ILE A 338 5.17 27.36 -1.27
CA ILE A 338 5.31 28.18 -2.48
C ILE A 338 3.98 28.87 -2.82
N SER A 339 4.06 29.93 -3.63
CA SER A 339 2.88 30.74 -4.01
C SER A 339 1.74 29.93 -4.61
N LYS A 340 2.05 28.88 -5.38
CA LYS A 340 1.05 28.03 -6.04
C LYS A 340 0.23 27.23 -5.02
N THR A 341 0.88 26.63 -4.03
CA THR A 341 0.21 25.88 -2.96
C THR A 341 -0.68 26.81 -2.14
N ILE A 342 -0.19 28.01 -1.82
CA ILE A 342 -1.02 29.01 -1.12
C ILE A 342 -2.26 29.36 -1.96
N GLU A 343 -2.10 29.62 -3.27
CA GLU A 343 -3.25 29.88 -4.17
C GLU A 343 -4.24 28.70 -4.18
N GLU A 344 -3.76 27.46 -4.15
CA GLU A 344 -4.62 26.27 -4.15
C GLU A 344 -5.49 26.16 -2.90
N TYR A 345 -4.95 26.52 -1.73
CA TYR A 345 -5.63 26.45 -0.44
C TYR A 345 -6.43 27.72 -0.09
N SER A 346 -5.94 28.91 -0.44
CA SER A 346 -6.55 30.19 -0.03
C SER A 346 -7.35 30.88 -1.13
N GLY A 347 -7.16 30.48 -2.40
CA GLY A 347 -7.70 31.18 -3.56
C GLY A 347 -7.07 32.56 -3.78
N GLN A 348 -5.96 32.87 -3.11
CA GLN A 348 -5.24 34.14 -3.24
C GLN A 348 -3.80 33.90 -3.68
N ILE A 349 -3.28 34.81 -4.51
CA ILE A 349 -1.88 34.81 -4.89
C ILE A 349 -1.12 35.68 -3.89
N PRO A 350 -0.27 35.10 -3.01
CA PRO A 350 0.51 35.88 -2.06
C PRO A 350 1.61 36.68 -2.78
N ASN A 351 1.92 37.88 -2.28
CA ASN A 351 3.01 38.66 -2.84
C ASN A 351 4.39 38.17 -2.37
N ALA A 352 5.45 38.57 -3.06
CA ALA A 352 6.82 38.14 -2.77
C ALA A 352 7.34 38.55 -1.37
N LYS A 353 6.80 39.60 -0.76
CA LYS A 353 7.18 40.00 0.61
C LYS A 353 6.52 39.08 1.63
N GLN A 354 5.24 38.78 1.47
CA GLN A 354 4.51 37.82 2.31
C GLN A 354 5.16 36.43 2.25
N MET A 355 5.50 35.95 1.05
CA MET A 355 6.18 34.65 0.89
C MET A 355 7.54 34.60 1.57
N ARG A 356 8.38 35.64 1.41
CA ARG A 356 9.67 35.71 2.11
C ARG A 356 9.52 35.71 3.63
N ASN A 357 8.53 36.44 4.14
CA ASN A 357 8.26 36.48 5.58
C ASN A 357 7.88 35.10 6.14
N VAL A 358 6.98 34.36 5.48
CA VAL A 358 6.56 33.04 5.98
C VAL A 358 7.68 32.00 5.87
N GLN A 359 8.47 32.03 4.80
CA GLN A 359 9.60 31.12 4.61
C GLN A 359 10.71 31.39 5.64
N GLN A 360 10.97 32.66 5.96
CA GLN A 360 11.88 33.03 7.03
C GLN A 360 11.37 32.54 8.40
N ALA A 361 10.09 32.75 8.70
CA ALA A 361 9.49 32.28 9.95
C ALA A 361 9.53 30.75 10.09
N LEU A 362 9.30 30.00 9.00
CA LEU A 362 9.50 28.55 8.98
C LEU A 362 10.97 28.19 9.27
N SER A 363 11.92 28.86 8.62
CA SER A 363 13.35 28.63 8.83
C SER A 363 13.74 28.82 10.29
N ASP A 364 13.24 29.87 10.94
CA ASP A 364 13.54 30.18 12.33
C ASP A 364 12.88 29.19 13.30
N PHE A 365 11.66 28.76 13.02
CA PHE A 365 11.01 27.66 13.75
C PHE A 365 11.80 26.34 13.64
N LEU A 366 12.22 25.96 12.43
CA LEU A 366 13.02 24.75 12.23
C LEU A 366 14.40 24.82 12.90
N LYS A 367 15.02 26.00 12.97
CA LYS A 367 16.26 26.21 13.74
C LYS A 367 16.02 26.06 15.24
N ALA A 368 14.94 26.63 15.76
CA ALA A 368 14.59 26.50 17.18
C ALA A 368 14.31 25.03 17.56
N ALA A 369 13.63 24.28 16.68
CA ALA A 369 13.43 22.83 16.85
C ALA A 369 14.76 22.06 16.82
N SER A 370 15.64 22.36 15.86
CA SER A 370 16.95 21.72 15.76
C SER A 370 17.88 22.00 16.95
N ALA A 371 17.73 23.15 17.60
CA ALA A 371 18.48 23.48 18.83
C ALA A 371 18.04 22.63 20.04
N LEU A 372 16.92 21.93 19.93
CA LEU A 372 16.38 20.98 20.91
C LEU A 372 16.49 19.54 20.40
N ASP A 373 17.44 19.27 19.50
CA ASP A 373 17.71 17.97 18.89
C ASP A 373 16.53 17.36 18.13
N ILE A 374 15.57 18.18 17.68
CA ILE A 374 14.47 17.73 16.84
C ILE A 374 14.96 17.74 15.38
N PRO A 375 15.00 16.58 14.69
CA PRO A 375 15.38 16.53 13.28
C PRO A 375 14.38 17.30 12.41
N ARG A 376 14.87 17.92 11.33
CA ARG A 376 13.99 18.56 10.33
C ARG A 376 12.98 17.56 9.75
N PRO A 377 11.78 18.03 9.33
CA PRO A 377 10.78 17.18 8.72
C PRO A 377 11.34 16.52 7.45
N GLN A 378 11.09 15.21 7.30
CA GLN A 378 11.57 14.43 6.17
C GLN A 378 10.55 14.52 5.03
N PRO A 379 10.93 14.92 3.81
CA PRO A 379 9.98 15.06 2.70
C PRO A 379 9.62 13.72 2.05
N TYR A 380 9.91 12.61 2.71
CA TYR A 380 9.60 11.26 2.23
C TYR A 380 8.67 10.57 3.22
N PHE A 381 7.78 9.74 2.68
CA PHE A 381 6.95 8.80 3.43
C PHE A 381 7.02 7.43 2.77
N VAL A 382 6.43 6.43 3.39
CA VAL A 382 6.43 5.04 2.93
C VAL A 382 5.00 4.56 2.72
N ILE A 383 4.78 3.85 1.62
CA ILE A 383 3.57 3.05 1.41
C ILE A 383 3.94 1.59 1.67
N LEU A 384 3.23 0.98 2.60
CA LEU A 384 3.34 -0.43 2.94
C LEU A 384 2.21 -1.20 2.28
N SER A 385 2.54 -2.23 1.51
CA SER A 385 1.60 -3.22 0.98
C SER A 385 2.01 -4.60 1.50
N MET A 386 1.13 -5.31 2.19
CA MET A 386 1.37 -6.65 2.74
C MET A 386 0.22 -7.57 2.34
N ASP A 387 0.52 -8.80 1.92
CA ASP A 387 -0.53 -9.77 1.58
C ASP A 387 -0.08 -11.18 1.97
N GLY A 388 -1.02 -11.99 2.47
CA GLY A 388 -0.77 -13.35 2.92
C GLY A 388 -0.28 -14.27 1.80
N ASP A 389 0.60 -15.20 2.14
CA ASP A 389 1.17 -16.13 1.17
C ASP A 389 0.27 -17.35 0.99
N HIS A 390 -0.11 -17.61 -0.26
CA HIS A 390 -0.90 -18.76 -0.66
C HIS A 390 -2.29 -18.87 -0.01
N MET A 391 -2.88 -17.75 0.44
CA MET A 391 -4.15 -17.74 1.19
C MET A 391 -5.29 -18.47 0.49
N GLY A 392 -5.51 -18.25 -0.81
CA GLY A 392 -6.54 -18.99 -1.56
C GLY A 392 -6.33 -20.51 -1.59
N LYS A 393 -5.07 -20.98 -1.64
CA LYS A 393 -4.75 -22.42 -1.58
C LYS A 393 -4.87 -22.95 -0.14
N THR A 394 -4.47 -22.16 0.84
CA THR A 394 -4.61 -22.49 2.27
C THR A 394 -6.09 -22.67 2.61
N LEU A 395 -6.94 -21.67 2.31
CA LEU A 395 -8.38 -21.73 2.55
C LEU A 395 -9.06 -22.90 1.83
N GLY A 396 -8.62 -23.23 0.61
CA GLY A 396 -9.17 -24.35 -0.16
C GLY A 396 -8.87 -25.75 0.40
N ASN A 397 -7.96 -25.87 1.38
CA ASN A 397 -7.58 -27.15 1.99
C ASN A 397 -8.08 -27.33 3.42
N LEU A 398 -8.80 -26.35 3.97
CA LEU A 398 -9.34 -26.41 5.32
C LEU A 398 -10.67 -27.17 5.33
N ASP A 399 -10.94 -27.87 6.42
CA ASP A 399 -12.32 -28.27 6.72
C ASP A 399 -13.18 -27.05 7.07
N GLN A 400 -14.50 -27.21 7.15
CA GLN A 400 -15.41 -26.11 7.39
C GLN A 400 -15.13 -25.38 8.72
N GLY A 401 -14.93 -26.12 9.81
CA GLY A 401 -14.71 -25.52 11.14
C GLY A 401 -13.36 -24.78 11.22
N GLN A 402 -12.33 -25.32 10.58
CA GLN A 402 -11.04 -24.66 10.40
C GLN A 402 -11.17 -23.39 9.56
N HIS A 403 -11.93 -23.44 8.46
CA HIS A 403 -12.14 -22.29 7.58
C HIS A 403 -12.84 -21.14 8.32
N GLU A 404 -13.91 -21.41 9.06
CA GLU A 404 -14.61 -20.41 9.87
C GLU A 404 -13.71 -19.83 10.97
N LYS A 405 -12.96 -20.68 11.67
CA LYS A 405 -12.02 -20.22 12.71
C LYS A 405 -10.93 -19.34 12.11
N PHE A 406 -10.38 -19.74 10.97
CA PHE A 406 -9.37 -18.98 10.24
C PHE A 406 -9.91 -17.62 9.76
N SER A 407 -11.11 -17.61 9.19
CA SER A 407 -11.84 -16.39 8.78
C SER A 407 -12.06 -15.43 9.95
N ARG A 408 -12.54 -15.92 11.11
CA ARG A 408 -12.67 -15.13 12.35
C ARG A 408 -11.34 -14.53 12.80
N THR A 409 -10.30 -15.35 12.86
CA THR A 409 -8.99 -14.92 13.33
C THR A 409 -8.36 -13.86 12.44
N LEU A 410 -8.48 -13.97 11.11
CA LEU A 410 -8.03 -12.93 10.20
C LEU A 410 -8.83 -11.63 10.34
N ALA A 411 -10.15 -11.72 10.51
CA ALA A 411 -10.97 -10.55 10.74
C ALA A 411 -10.58 -9.83 12.05
N ASP A 412 -10.26 -10.57 13.11
CA ASP A 412 -9.80 -9.99 14.38
C ASP A 412 -8.40 -9.39 14.28
N PHE A 413 -7.48 -10.03 13.55
CA PHE A 413 -6.15 -9.49 13.23
C PHE A 413 -6.26 -8.15 12.50
N ALA A 414 -7.04 -8.11 11.41
CA ALA A 414 -7.25 -6.89 10.63
C ALA A 414 -7.90 -5.77 11.46
N ARG A 415 -8.88 -6.11 12.30
CA ARG A 415 -9.65 -5.12 13.07
C ARG A 415 -8.85 -4.53 14.24
N HIS A 416 -8.11 -5.35 14.96
CA HIS A 416 -7.47 -4.94 16.22
C HIS A 416 -5.97 -4.81 16.07
N ASN A 417 -5.28 -5.88 15.66
CA ASN A 417 -3.81 -5.91 15.63
C ASN A 417 -3.24 -4.94 14.61
N VAL A 418 -3.75 -4.95 13.36
CA VAL A 418 -3.23 -4.08 12.30
C VAL A 418 -3.44 -2.61 12.64
N LYS A 419 -4.65 -2.25 13.08
CA LYS A 419 -4.95 -0.87 13.48
C LYS A 419 -4.10 -0.43 14.66
N ASN A 420 -3.99 -1.25 15.70
CA ASN A 420 -3.18 -0.94 16.88
C ASN A 420 -1.71 -0.73 16.51
N ILE A 421 -1.11 -1.64 15.74
CA ILE A 421 0.27 -1.50 15.29
C ILE A 421 0.43 -0.23 14.44
N VAL A 422 -0.40 -0.03 13.41
CA VAL A 422 -0.19 1.06 12.45
C VAL A 422 -0.51 2.44 13.01
N GLU A 423 -1.63 2.60 13.71
CA GLU A 423 -2.18 3.92 14.07
C GLU A 423 -1.98 4.29 15.55
N GLU A 424 -1.93 3.32 16.46
CA GLU A 424 -1.87 3.58 17.91
C GLU A 424 -0.44 3.49 18.45
N GLU A 425 0.31 2.45 18.07
CA GLU A 425 1.73 2.27 18.45
C GLU A 425 2.68 3.11 17.59
N HIS A 426 2.25 3.46 16.37
CA HIS A 426 3.06 4.17 15.39
C HIS A 426 2.30 5.34 14.77
N LEU A 427 3.03 6.25 14.10
CA LEU A 427 2.48 7.44 13.43
C LEU A 427 1.93 7.14 12.03
N GLY A 428 1.50 5.91 11.79
CA GLY A 428 0.98 5.45 10.51
C GLY A 428 -0.52 5.69 10.38
N ARG A 429 -1.02 5.50 9.15
CA ARG A 429 -2.45 5.58 8.83
C ARG A 429 -2.85 4.41 7.93
N LEU A 430 -3.85 3.66 8.37
CA LEU A 430 -4.29 2.42 7.72
C LEU A 430 -5.30 2.70 6.59
N VAL A 431 -4.91 2.53 5.33
CA VAL A 431 -5.86 2.69 4.21
C VAL A 431 -6.90 1.57 4.20
N TYR A 432 -6.45 0.31 4.34
CA TYR A 432 -7.33 -0.84 4.47
C TYR A 432 -6.61 -2.02 5.13
N ALA A 433 -7.39 -2.87 5.82
CA ALA A 433 -6.99 -4.18 6.30
C ALA A 433 -8.09 -5.20 5.99
N GLY A 434 -7.85 -6.05 5.00
CA GLY A 434 -8.80 -7.01 4.45
C GLY A 434 -8.53 -8.45 4.89
N GLY A 435 -8.35 -8.69 6.19
CA GLY A 435 -7.94 -10.00 6.72
C GLY A 435 -6.43 -10.18 6.65
N ASP A 436 -5.90 -10.59 5.51
CA ASP A 436 -4.47 -10.81 5.28
C ASP A 436 -3.78 -9.74 4.43
N ASP A 437 -4.56 -8.97 3.66
CA ASP A 437 -4.08 -7.87 2.83
C ASP A 437 -4.14 -6.53 3.60
N VAL A 438 -3.04 -5.78 3.63
CA VAL A 438 -2.88 -4.52 4.36
C VAL A 438 -2.21 -3.48 3.48
N LEU A 439 -2.81 -2.29 3.42
CA LEU A 439 -2.21 -1.10 2.82
C LEU A 439 -2.17 0.04 3.84
N ALA A 440 -0.99 0.60 4.09
CA ALA A 440 -0.79 1.67 5.06
C ALA A 440 0.16 2.76 4.56
N LEU A 441 -0.03 3.98 5.06
CA LEU A 441 0.86 5.13 4.84
C LEU A 441 1.63 5.38 6.14
N LEU A 442 2.96 5.38 6.06
CA LEU A 442 3.85 5.42 7.21
C LEU A 442 4.90 6.52 7.07
N PRO A 443 5.28 7.22 8.14
CA PRO A 443 6.52 8.00 8.15
C PRO A 443 7.73 7.07 8.01
N VAL A 444 8.82 7.57 7.41
CA VAL A 444 10.02 6.76 7.15
C VAL A 444 10.60 6.14 8.43
N ARG A 445 10.59 6.88 9.55
CA ARG A 445 11.24 6.50 10.81
C ARG A 445 10.87 5.09 11.32
N HIS A 446 9.61 4.66 11.13
CA HIS A 446 9.11 3.38 11.68
C HIS A 446 8.62 2.39 10.64
N ALA A 447 8.76 2.69 9.35
CA ALA A 447 8.13 1.89 8.30
C ALA A 447 8.57 0.41 8.29
N LEU A 448 9.87 0.16 8.48
CA LEU A 448 10.42 -1.19 8.51
C LEU A 448 10.02 -1.96 9.79
N GLN A 449 9.98 -1.27 10.92
CA GLN A 449 9.56 -1.83 12.21
C GLN A 449 8.08 -2.25 12.16
N VAL A 450 7.22 -1.40 11.62
CA VAL A 450 5.79 -1.69 11.41
C VAL A 450 5.63 -2.92 10.52
N ALA A 451 6.38 -3.02 9.42
CA ALA A 451 6.33 -4.17 8.52
C ALA A 451 6.70 -5.49 9.22
N GLU A 452 7.77 -5.49 10.02
CA GLU A 452 8.19 -6.67 10.78
C GLU A 452 7.16 -7.05 11.87
N GLN A 453 6.61 -6.06 12.59
CA GLN A 453 5.59 -6.28 13.61
C GLN A 453 4.30 -6.86 13.00
N LEU A 454 3.83 -6.31 11.88
CA LEU A 454 2.63 -6.81 11.19
C LEU A 454 2.82 -8.25 10.72
N ARG A 455 3.94 -8.56 10.06
CA ARG A 455 4.27 -9.93 9.63
C ARG A 455 4.37 -10.89 10.81
N SER A 456 5.10 -10.50 11.86
CA SER A 456 5.30 -11.34 13.04
C SER A 456 3.99 -11.62 13.77
N GLU A 457 3.13 -10.61 13.93
CA GLU A 457 1.84 -10.79 14.58
C GLU A 457 0.89 -11.62 13.70
N PHE A 458 0.90 -11.43 12.37
CA PHE A 458 0.16 -12.29 11.44
C PHE A 458 0.55 -13.77 11.59
N GLU A 459 1.84 -14.09 11.54
CA GLU A 459 2.33 -15.47 11.68
C GLU A 459 1.94 -16.07 13.03
N LYS A 460 2.11 -15.31 14.11
CA LYS A 460 1.73 -15.73 15.46
C LYS A 460 0.24 -16.03 15.55
N VAL A 461 -0.59 -15.11 15.06
CA VAL A 461 -2.05 -15.24 15.08
C VAL A 461 -2.50 -16.47 14.30
N VAL A 462 -1.98 -16.68 13.08
CA VAL A 462 -2.33 -17.86 12.28
C VAL A 462 -1.80 -19.17 12.90
N ALA A 463 -0.61 -19.15 13.50
CA ALA A 463 -0.05 -20.32 14.18
C ALA A 463 -0.91 -20.81 15.34
N THR A 464 -1.64 -19.92 16.04
CA THR A 464 -2.56 -20.32 17.13
C THR A 464 -3.72 -21.21 16.68
N ILE A 465 -4.04 -21.19 15.38
CA ILE A 465 -5.11 -21.99 14.78
C ILE A 465 -4.61 -23.40 14.42
N GLY A 466 -3.29 -23.60 14.32
CA GLY A 466 -2.68 -24.83 13.85
C GLY A 466 -2.82 -25.05 12.34
N VAL A 467 -3.20 -24.01 11.60
CA VAL A 467 -3.35 -24.06 10.14
C VAL A 467 -1.99 -23.98 9.48
N LYS A 468 -1.73 -24.93 8.57
CA LYS A 468 -0.57 -24.95 7.70
C LYS A 468 -1.00 -24.64 6.27
N ASN A 469 -0.08 -24.13 5.47
CA ASN A 469 -0.31 -23.93 4.06
C ASN A 469 -0.49 -25.27 3.32
N HIS A 470 -0.83 -25.21 2.03
CA HIS A 470 -1.01 -26.39 1.17
C HIS A 470 0.22 -27.32 1.05
N LYS A 471 1.40 -26.92 1.53
CA LYS A 471 2.63 -27.72 1.58
C LYS A 471 2.95 -28.26 2.98
N GLY A 472 2.12 -27.99 3.99
CA GLY A 472 2.38 -28.38 5.38
C GLY A 472 3.34 -27.45 6.13
N GLU A 473 3.61 -26.26 5.59
CA GLU A 473 4.49 -25.24 6.18
C GLU A 473 3.67 -24.15 6.89
N PRO A 474 4.28 -23.31 7.73
CA PRO A 474 3.60 -22.15 8.31
C PRO A 474 3.01 -21.22 7.24
N VAL A 475 1.89 -20.59 7.56
CA VAL A 475 1.32 -19.52 6.73
C VAL A 475 2.10 -18.24 7.03
N THR A 476 2.58 -17.58 5.98
CA THR A 476 3.45 -16.39 6.04
C THR A 476 2.81 -15.23 5.30
N ALA A 477 3.43 -14.05 5.33
CA ALA A 477 3.05 -12.90 4.53
C ALA A 477 4.28 -12.30 3.83
N SER A 478 4.03 -11.67 2.67
CA SER A 478 5.06 -10.93 1.94
C SER A 478 4.71 -9.45 1.90
N THR A 479 5.73 -8.59 1.94
CA THR A 479 5.57 -7.15 2.11
C THR A 479 6.39 -6.37 1.09
N GLY A 480 5.78 -5.34 0.52
CA GLY A 480 6.43 -4.28 -0.23
C GLY A 480 6.44 -2.97 0.55
N LEU A 481 7.59 -2.29 0.61
CA LEU A 481 7.75 -0.96 1.19
C LEU A 481 8.27 0.00 0.13
N VAL A 482 7.50 1.04 -0.18
CA VAL A 482 7.91 2.04 -1.17
C VAL A 482 8.06 3.39 -0.53
N CYS A 483 9.29 3.88 -0.50
CA CYS A 483 9.63 5.19 0.00
C CYS A 483 9.61 6.21 -1.14
N VAL A 484 8.76 7.22 -1.00
CA VAL A 484 8.45 8.23 -2.04
C VAL A 484 8.45 9.63 -1.46
N HIS A 485 8.80 10.59 -2.30
CA HIS A 485 8.65 12.01 -1.96
C HIS A 485 7.17 12.34 -1.72
N HIS A 486 6.86 13.21 -0.77
CA HIS A 486 5.48 13.55 -0.40
C HIS A 486 4.64 14.19 -1.54
N THR A 487 5.29 14.74 -2.56
CA THR A 487 4.67 15.29 -3.77
C THR A 487 4.63 14.32 -4.96
N HIS A 488 5.09 13.08 -4.78
CA HIS A 488 5.02 12.05 -5.81
C HIS A 488 3.55 11.71 -6.13
N ASN A 489 3.27 11.27 -7.36
CA ASN A 489 1.93 10.83 -7.72
C ASN A 489 1.50 9.65 -6.84
N LEU A 490 0.44 9.84 -6.05
CA LEU A 490 -0.01 8.84 -5.09
C LEU A 490 -0.44 7.53 -5.76
N GLN A 491 -1.07 7.59 -6.93
CA GLN A 491 -1.46 6.39 -7.67
C GLN A 491 -0.23 5.57 -8.08
N ASP A 492 0.79 6.23 -8.61
CA ASP A 492 2.05 5.58 -9.03
C ASP A 492 2.78 4.99 -7.82
N ALA A 493 2.79 5.71 -6.68
CA ALA A 493 3.38 5.22 -5.44
C ALA A 493 2.66 3.98 -4.88
N VAL A 494 1.32 3.95 -4.89
CA VAL A 494 0.54 2.78 -4.45
C VAL A 494 0.77 1.59 -5.40
N ASN A 495 0.79 1.84 -6.70
CA ASN A 495 1.09 0.80 -7.69
C ASN A 495 2.50 0.23 -7.51
N ALA A 496 3.50 1.08 -7.23
CA ALA A 496 4.84 0.66 -6.90
C ALA A 496 4.86 -0.22 -5.63
N ALA A 497 4.12 0.15 -4.58
CA ALA A 497 4.04 -0.67 -3.35
C ALA A 497 3.47 -2.06 -3.60
N ASN A 498 2.39 -2.14 -4.37
CA ASN A 498 1.81 -3.41 -4.79
C ASN A 498 2.77 -4.22 -5.69
N ASN A 499 3.53 -3.55 -6.56
CA ASN A 499 4.55 -4.20 -7.38
C ASN A 499 5.71 -4.74 -6.54
N ALA A 500 6.21 -3.99 -5.56
CA ALA A 500 7.23 -4.43 -4.62
C ALA A 500 6.75 -5.66 -3.81
N GLN A 501 5.51 -5.61 -3.29
CA GLN A 501 4.88 -6.75 -2.61
C GLN A 501 4.82 -7.97 -3.54
N LYS A 502 4.50 -7.77 -4.82
CA LYS A 502 4.50 -8.85 -5.81
C LYS A 502 5.90 -9.38 -6.12
N ILE A 503 6.92 -8.52 -6.18
CA ILE A 503 8.33 -8.92 -6.34
C ILE A 503 8.75 -9.78 -5.14
N ALA A 504 8.40 -9.40 -3.91
CA ALA A 504 8.62 -10.22 -2.72
C ALA A 504 8.04 -11.64 -2.86
N LYS A 505 6.83 -11.76 -3.41
CA LYS A 505 6.19 -13.06 -3.64
C LYS A 505 6.81 -13.87 -4.78
N ASP A 506 6.99 -13.24 -5.94
CA ASP A 506 7.27 -13.94 -7.19
C ASP A 506 8.78 -14.13 -7.40
N TYR A 507 9.60 -13.13 -7.05
CA TYR A 507 11.04 -13.16 -7.23
C TYR A 507 11.72 -13.77 -5.99
N TYR A 508 11.58 -13.12 -4.83
CA TYR A 508 12.17 -13.61 -3.57
C TYR A 508 11.44 -14.81 -2.97
N GLY A 509 10.40 -15.32 -3.63
CA GLY A 509 9.78 -16.61 -3.33
C GLY A 509 8.95 -16.64 -2.05
N ARG A 510 8.24 -15.55 -1.72
CA ARG A 510 7.32 -15.42 -0.55
C ARG A 510 8.02 -15.41 0.81
N ASN A 511 7.28 -15.10 1.87
CA ASN A 511 7.85 -14.80 3.19
C ASN A 511 9.05 -13.84 3.06
N ALA A 512 8.82 -12.76 2.31
CA ALA A 512 9.87 -11.86 1.89
C ALA A 512 9.43 -10.41 1.99
N LEU A 513 10.43 -9.54 2.07
CA LEU A 513 10.33 -8.09 2.03
C LEU A 513 10.96 -7.61 0.73
N ASP A 514 10.32 -6.65 0.06
CA ASP A 514 10.95 -5.83 -0.98
C ASP A 514 10.81 -4.35 -0.60
N VAL A 515 11.90 -3.62 -0.64
CA VAL A 515 11.97 -2.18 -0.32
C VAL A 515 12.42 -1.45 -1.57
N GLU A 516 11.63 -0.49 -2.04
CA GLU A 516 11.96 0.36 -3.18
C GLU A 516 11.98 1.83 -2.77
N PHE A 517 12.97 2.56 -3.26
CA PHE A 517 13.14 3.98 -3.06
C PHE A 517 12.98 4.73 -4.38
N LEU A 518 11.85 5.40 -4.52
CA LEU A 518 11.52 6.24 -5.66
C LEU A 518 12.02 7.66 -5.39
N ARG A 519 13.24 7.92 -5.88
CA ARG A 519 13.88 9.23 -5.79
C ARG A 519 13.06 10.28 -6.54
N ARG A 520 13.15 11.53 -6.09
CA ARG A 520 12.63 12.69 -6.85
C ARG A 520 13.29 12.83 -8.22
N SER A 521 14.55 12.40 -8.36
CA SER A 521 15.28 12.35 -9.62
C SER A 521 16.25 11.15 -9.66
N GLY A 522 16.45 10.62 -10.87
CA GLY A 522 17.29 9.45 -11.12
C GLY A 522 16.54 8.12 -11.06
N GLU A 523 17.28 7.03 -11.20
CA GLU A 523 16.71 5.68 -11.22
C GLU A 523 16.20 5.26 -9.83
N PRO A 524 15.06 4.56 -9.77
CA PRO A 524 14.65 3.80 -8.60
C PRO A 524 15.77 2.88 -8.10
N ARG A 525 15.77 2.64 -6.79
CA ARG A 525 16.65 1.65 -6.16
C ARG A 525 15.79 0.70 -5.34
N SER A 526 15.97 -0.60 -5.51
CA SER A 526 15.24 -1.61 -4.75
C SER A 526 16.19 -2.59 -4.09
N MET A 527 15.72 -3.21 -3.01
CA MET A 527 16.36 -4.28 -2.28
C MET A 527 15.28 -5.18 -1.72
N GLY A 528 15.35 -6.48 -1.98
CA GLY A 528 14.49 -7.44 -1.31
C GLY A 528 15.26 -8.63 -0.73
N HIS A 529 14.59 -9.32 0.18
CA HIS A 529 15.17 -10.36 1.01
C HIS A 529 14.07 -11.24 1.60
N LYS A 530 14.38 -12.50 1.90
CA LYS A 530 13.56 -13.28 2.85
C LYS A 530 13.43 -12.54 4.18
N TRP A 531 12.27 -12.64 4.83
CA TRP A 531 12.12 -12.07 6.17
C TRP A 531 13.03 -12.73 7.20
N ARG A 532 13.31 -14.03 7.03
CA ARG A 532 14.12 -14.84 7.95
C ARG A 532 15.08 -15.77 7.21
N ARG A 533 16.29 -15.87 7.75
CA ARG A 533 17.30 -16.88 7.38
C ARG A 533 18.19 -17.16 8.58
N ASP A 534 18.52 -18.43 8.82
CA ASP A 534 19.42 -18.86 9.91
C ASP A 534 18.96 -18.39 11.32
N ASN A 535 17.64 -18.35 11.57
CA ASN A 535 17.01 -17.79 12.77
C ASN A 535 17.24 -16.28 13.01
N GLU A 536 17.85 -15.57 12.07
CA GLU A 536 18.00 -14.11 12.07
C GLU A 536 16.95 -13.48 11.13
N THR A 537 16.55 -12.23 11.41
CA THR A 537 15.57 -11.50 10.59
C THR A 537 16.25 -10.41 9.77
N THR A 538 15.72 -10.15 8.57
CA THR A 538 16.16 -9.03 7.72
C THR A 538 16.02 -7.70 8.46
N PHE A 539 14.95 -7.53 9.24
CA PHE A 539 14.77 -6.37 10.12
C PHE A 539 15.97 -6.12 11.03
N ASN A 540 16.43 -7.14 11.78
CA ASN A 540 17.52 -6.98 12.73
C ASN A 540 18.83 -6.51 12.06
N HIS A 541 19.11 -6.98 10.85
CA HIS A 541 20.33 -6.58 10.12
C HIS A 541 20.22 -5.17 9.55
N ILE A 542 19.06 -4.79 9.00
CA ILE A 542 18.85 -3.43 8.50
C ILE A 542 18.85 -2.44 9.67
N ASP A 543 18.17 -2.78 10.77
CA ASP A 543 18.06 -1.93 11.96
C ASP A 543 19.44 -1.62 12.56
N LYS A 544 20.33 -2.62 12.66
CA LYS A 544 21.73 -2.41 13.05
C LYS A 544 22.46 -1.42 12.15
N LEU A 545 22.25 -1.51 10.83
CA LEU A 545 22.86 -0.57 9.87
C LEU A 545 22.28 0.84 10.03
N VAL A 546 20.97 0.96 10.20
CA VAL A 546 20.31 2.26 10.43
C VAL A 546 20.86 2.94 11.68
N HIS A 547 20.95 2.21 12.81
CA HIS A 547 21.56 2.74 14.04
C HIS A 547 23.02 3.16 13.82
N ALA A 548 23.82 2.35 13.11
CA ALA A 548 25.20 2.70 12.81
C ALA A 548 25.35 3.99 11.98
N PHE A 549 24.46 4.20 10.99
CA PHE A 549 24.40 5.44 10.21
C PHE A 549 23.87 6.65 10.99
N GLY A 550 23.07 6.42 12.04
CA GLY A 550 22.59 7.46 12.95
C GLY A 550 23.69 7.98 13.88
N ASP A 551 24.62 7.12 14.27
CA ASP A 551 25.79 7.45 15.08
C ASP A 551 26.92 8.06 14.21
N ASP A 552 27.91 7.26 13.83
CA ASP A 552 29.19 7.72 13.28
C ASP A 552 29.57 7.08 11.93
N LEU A 553 28.75 6.18 11.39
CA LEU A 553 29.08 5.53 10.12
C LEU A 553 28.98 6.54 8.97
N SER A 554 30.09 6.70 8.25
CA SER A 554 30.16 7.68 7.16
C SER A 554 29.07 7.47 6.10
N ARG A 555 28.36 8.55 5.78
CA ARG A 555 27.37 8.59 4.68
C ARG A 555 27.94 8.23 3.30
N ASN A 556 29.27 8.21 3.15
CA ASN A 556 29.94 7.83 1.92
C ASN A 556 30.09 6.30 1.74
N LEU A 557 29.87 5.50 2.80
CA LEU A 557 30.04 4.05 2.74
C LEU A 557 29.24 3.39 1.60
N PRO A 558 27.94 3.68 1.38
CA PRO A 558 27.20 3.03 0.30
C PRO A 558 27.80 3.27 -1.09
N TYR A 559 28.38 4.45 -1.33
CA TYR A 559 29.01 4.79 -2.60
C TYR A 559 30.32 4.02 -2.81
N ASP A 560 31.15 3.91 -1.77
CA ASP A 560 32.37 3.10 -1.81
C ASP A 560 32.02 1.63 -2.07
N LEU A 561 31.02 1.10 -1.36
CA LEU A 561 30.55 -0.29 -1.52
C LEU A 561 30.03 -0.55 -2.94
N ALA A 562 29.24 0.36 -3.52
CA ALA A 562 28.76 0.24 -4.89
C ALA A 562 29.91 0.21 -5.91
N GLN A 563 30.91 1.07 -5.74
CA GLN A 563 32.08 1.10 -6.62
C GLN A 563 32.87 -0.21 -6.55
N ILE A 564 32.94 -0.82 -5.38
CA ILE A 564 33.68 -2.06 -5.16
C ILE A 564 32.92 -3.27 -5.66
N ALA A 565 31.63 -3.34 -5.39
CA ALA A 565 30.77 -4.35 -5.97
C ALA A 565 30.93 -4.35 -7.49
N TYR A 566 30.90 -3.18 -8.13
CA TYR A 566 31.13 -3.04 -9.58
C TYR A 566 32.51 -3.52 -10.05
N LYS A 567 33.58 -3.20 -9.31
CA LYS A 567 34.94 -3.66 -9.65
C LYS A 567 35.13 -5.16 -9.41
N MET A 568 34.46 -5.72 -8.41
CA MET A 568 34.55 -7.12 -8.01
C MET A 568 33.65 -8.04 -8.82
N THR A 569 32.61 -7.53 -9.49
CA THR A 569 31.89 -8.32 -10.50
C THR A 569 32.70 -8.47 -11.78
N ALA A 570 33.56 -7.50 -12.10
CA ALA A 570 34.42 -7.55 -13.29
C ALA A 570 35.62 -8.52 -13.17
N VAL A 571 35.93 -9.00 -11.97
CA VAL A 571 37.06 -9.91 -11.70
C VAL A 571 36.56 -11.01 -10.78
N SER A 572 36.78 -12.29 -11.09
CA SER A 572 36.41 -13.37 -10.17
C SER A 572 37.24 -13.28 -8.87
N VAL A 573 36.67 -12.68 -7.83
CA VAL A 573 37.30 -12.48 -6.51
C VAL A 573 36.74 -13.48 -5.50
N SER A 574 37.61 -14.12 -4.70
CA SER A 574 37.18 -15.09 -3.68
C SER A 574 36.31 -14.46 -2.58
N TYR A 575 35.49 -15.26 -1.91
CA TYR A 575 34.67 -14.80 -0.79
C TYR A 575 35.50 -14.14 0.32
N ASP A 576 36.67 -14.71 0.65
CA ASP A 576 37.56 -14.18 1.69
C ASP A 576 38.17 -12.84 1.30
N ALA A 577 38.54 -12.66 0.04
CA ALA A 577 39.05 -11.38 -0.46
C ALA A 577 37.96 -10.30 -0.46
N ARG A 578 36.71 -10.64 -0.86
CA ARG A 578 35.56 -9.73 -0.74
C ARG A 578 35.31 -9.32 0.71
N LYS A 579 35.31 -10.30 1.62
CA LYS A 579 35.14 -10.08 3.06
C LYS A 579 36.24 -9.18 3.64
N ALA A 580 37.50 -9.41 3.29
CA ALA A 580 38.63 -8.62 3.75
C ALA A 580 38.55 -7.16 3.28
N GLU A 581 38.15 -6.93 2.03
CA GLU A 581 38.01 -5.58 1.48
C GLU A 581 36.82 -4.82 2.10
N LEU A 582 35.68 -5.49 2.29
CA LEU A 582 34.53 -4.93 3.02
C LEU A 582 34.94 -4.52 4.44
N LEU A 583 35.65 -5.39 5.16
CA LEU A 583 36.16 -5.11 6.51
C LEU A 583 37.09 -3.89 6.51
N ARG A 584 38.02 -3.83 5.56
CA ARG A 584 38.98 -2.72 5.43
C ARG A 584 38.27 -1.37 5.30
N ILE A 585 37.18 -1.33 4.53
CA ILE A 585 36.44 -0.10 4.26
C ILE A 585 35.54 0.29 5.42
N LEU A 586 34.86 -0.68 6.02
CA LEU A 586 34.10 -0.42 7.24
C LEU A 586 35.00 0.17 8.33
N LYS A 587 36.19 -0.41 8.56
CA LYS A 587 37.19 0.15 9.49
C LYS A 587 37.65 1.56 9.11
N ARG A 588 37.73 1.88 7.81
CA ARG A 588 38.09 3.23 7.32
C ARG A 588 36.97 4.24 7.52
N ARG A 589 35.71 3.81 7.59
CA ARG A 589 34.52 4.67 7.62
C ARG A 589 33.86 4.76 9.01
N LEU A 590 34.43 4.10 10.01
CA LEU A 590 34.06 4.19 11.42
C LEU A 590 35.02 5.11 12.19
N SER A 591 34.50 5.79 13.23
CA SER A 591 35.31 6.47 14.24
C SER A 591 36.19 5.46 15.01
N GLU A 592 37.35 5.88 15.51
CA GLU A 592 38.30 5.01 16.23
C GLU A 592 37.63 4.25 17.38
N ASP A 593 36.79 4.93 18.16
CA ASP A 593 36.13 4.39 19.35
C ASP A 593 35.08 3.31 19.03
N LYS A 594 34.61 3.23 17.78
CA LYS A 594 33.54 2.32 17.34
C LYS A 594 34.07 1.15 16.49
N LYS A 595 35.37 1.07 16.23
CA LYS A 595 35.98 -0.03 15.44
C LYS A 595 35.77 -1.41 16.08
N ASN A 596 35.54 -1.48 17.38
CA ASN A 596 35.25 -2.75 18.09
C ASN A 596 33.92 -3.41 17.64
N GLY A 597 32.96 -2.63 17.11
CA GLY A 597 31.69 -3.15 16.59
C GLY A 597 31.71 -3.53 15.10
N VAL A 598 32.85 -3.37 14.42
CA VAL A 598 32.92 -3.52 12.96
C VAL A 598 32.57 -4.93 12.47
N ASP A 599 32.88 -5.96 13.27
CA ASP A 599 32.63 -7.35 12.89
C ASP A 599 31.13 -7.67 12.87
N ASP A 600 30.33 -7.05 13.74
CA ASP A 600 28.87 -7.22 13.75
C ASP A 600 28.20 -6.50 12.56
N LEU A 601 28.72 -5.32 12.19
CA LEU A 601 28.30 -4.62 10.97
C LEU A 601 28.68 -5.40 9.71
N LEU A 602 29.90 -5.93 9.66
CA LEU A 602 30.35 -6.79 8.57
C LEU A 602 29.48 -8.04 8.47
N LYS A 603 29.17 -8.70 9.59
CA LYS A 603 28.26 -9.85 9.64
C LYS A 603 26.91 -9.48 9.03
N SER A 604 26.34 -8.34 9.40
CA SER A 604 25.04 -7.89 8.92
C SER A 604 25.05 -7.58 7.42
N ILE A 605 26.07 -6.87 6.91
CA ILE A 605 26.21 -6.59 5.47
C ILE A 605 26.37 -7.89 4.68
N LEU A 606 27.25 -8.80 5.12
CA LEU A 606 27.44 -10.09 4.46
C LEU A 606 26.17 -10.94 4.50
N TRP A 607 25.41 -10.89 5.60
CA TRP A 607 24.14 -11.57 5.70
C TRP A 607 23.17 -11.06 4.63
N LEU A 608 23.06 -9.74 4.46
CA LEU A 608 22.19 -9.12 3.47
C LEU A 608 22.65 -9.38 2.02
N VAL A 609 23.96 -9.57 1.78
CA VAL A 609 24.49 -9.87 0.43
C VAL A 609 24.30 -11.35 0.04
N LYS A 610 24.18 -12.28 1.01
CA LYS A 610 24.10 -13.73 0.77
C LYS A 610 22.79 -14.25 0.14
N GLU A 611 21.95 -13.39 -0.44
CA GLU A 611 20.76 -13.85 -1.19
C GLU A 611 21.21 -14.60 -2.46
N PRO A 612 20.87 -15.90 -2.60
CA PRO A 612 21.40 -16.73 -3.69
C PRO A 612 20.97 -16.26 -5.08
N GLN A 613 19.84 -15.57 -5.21
CA GLN A 613 19.24 -15.31 -6.52
C GLN A 613 19.97 -14.23 -7.33
N SER A 614 20.47 -13.15 -6.72
CA SER A 614 21.01 -12.01 -7.48
C SER A 614 22.40 -12.27 -8.07
N ALA A 615 23.31 -12.89 -7.31
CA ALA A 615 24.63 -13.30 -7.80
C ALA A 615 24.50 -14.35 -8.92
N PHE A 616 23.58 -15.30 -8.73
CA PHE A 616 23.36 -16.41 -9.63
C PHE A 616 22.77 -16.02 -11.00
N ILE A 617 21.90 -15.01 -11.06
CA ILE A 617 21.33 -14.54 -12.34
C ILE A 617 22.39 -13.84 -13.18
N HIS A 618 23.29 -13.09 -12.55
CA HIS A 618 24.39 -12.44 -13.25
C HIS A 618 25.30 -13.50 -13.90
N ASP A 619 25.62 -14.56 -13.16
CA ASP A 619 26.42 -15.68 -13.66
C ASP A 619 25.70 -16.44 -14.80
N ILE A 620 24.38 -16.67 -14.67
CA ILE A 620 23.57 -17.28 -15.75
C ILE A 620 23.49 -16.38 -17.00
N LEU A 621 23.29 -15.07 -16.85
CA LEU A 621 23.19 -14.16 -18.00
C LEU A 621 24.52 -14.09 -18.75
N ILE A 622 25.65 -14.03 -18.02
CA ILE A 622 26.99 -14.13 -18.61
C ILE A 622 27.18 -15.48 -19.32
N LEU A 623 26.73 -16.59 -18.72
CA LEU A 623 26.75 -17.90 -19.35
C LEU A 623 25.89 -17.96 -20.62
N VAL A 624 24.67 -17.42 -20.60
CA VAL A 624 23.74 -17.46 -21.74
C VAL A 624 24.21 -16.57 -22.91
N GLU A 625 24.85 -15.44 -22.61
CA GLU A 625 25.42 -14.55 -23.63
C GLU A 625 26.72 -15.07 -24.24
N ASN A 626 27.51 -15.83 -23.48
CA ASN A 626 28.86 -16.24 -23.89
C ASN A 626 29.05 -17.75 -24.19
N SER A 627 28.04 -18.60 -23.99
CA SER A 627 28.22 -20.06 -24.15
C SER A 627 28.21 -20.52 -25.61
N PRO A 628 29.23 -21.30 -26.04
CA PRO A 628 29.16 -22.15 -27.22
C PRO A 628 28.13 -23.28 -27.02
N SER A 629 27.72 -23.92 -28.11
CA SER A 629 26.75 -25.03 -28.23
C SER A 629 26.95 -26.25 -27.31
N ASN A 630 28.03 -26.29 -26.52
CA ASN A 630 28.54 -27.48 -25.86
C ASN A 630 28.13 -27.55 -24.38
N LEU A 631 27.63 -26.46 -23.78
CA LEU A 631 27.12 -26.45 -22.40
C LEU A 631 25.83 -27.28 -22.22
N THR A 632 25.19 -27.64 -23.34
CA THR A 632 23.93 -28.39 -23.37
C THR A 632 24.10 -29.84 -22.85
N GLU A 633 25.28 -30.44 -22.99
CA GLU A 633 25.53 -31.83 -22.57
C GLU A 633 25.85 -31.95 -21.07
N GLU A 634 26.56 -30.98 -20.49
CA GLU A 634 26.87 -30.99 -19.05
C GLU A 634 25.67 -30.57 -18.18
N ILE A 635 24.83 -29.65 -18.65
CA ILE A 635 23.54 -29.33 -18.01
C ILE A 635 22.59 -30.55 -18.07
N HIS A 636 22.63 -31.35 -19.15
CA HIS A 636 21.84 -32.57 -19.27
C HIS A 636 22.26 -33.64 -18.24
N ALA A 637 23.56 -33.70 -17.90
CA ALA A 637 24.11 -34.64 -16.94
C ALA A 637 23.75 -34.33 -15.48
N LEU A 638 23.60 -33.06 -15.11
CA LEU A 638 23.27 -32.67 -13.72
C LEU A 638 21.78 -32.53 -13.41
N PHE A 639 20.97 -32.00 -14.34
CA PHE A 639 19.55 -31.70 -14.04
C PHE A 639 18.58 -32.79 -14.46
N GLY A 640 19.08 -33.81 -15.17
CA GLY A 640 18.27 -34.88 -15.78
C GLY A 640 17.20 -34.35 -16.74
N MET A 641 17.25 -33.08 -17.13
CA MET A 641 16.31 -32.46 -18.06
C MET A 641 16.51 -33.04 -19.44
N ALA A 642 15.42 -33.44 -20.09
CA ALA A 642 15.50 -33.89 -21.47
C ALA A 642 15.97 -32.72 -22.35
N GLN A 643 16.82 -32.99 -23.34
CA GLN A 643 17.39 -31.98 -24.24
C GLN A 643 16.36 -30.98 -24.80
N GLY A 644 15.13 -31.42 -25.08
CA GLY A 644 14.04 -30.54 -25.54
C GLY A 644 13.53 -29.52 -24.51
N GLU A 645 13.59 -29.83 -23.21
CA GLU A 645 13.20 -28.91 -22.12
C GLU A 645 14.24 -27.79 -21.94
N LEU A 646 15.53 -28.13 -22.10
CA LEU A 646 16.63 -27.16 -22.03
C LEU A 646 16.58 -26.18 -23.21
N ILE A 647 16.29 -26.68 -24.41
CA ILE A 647 16.08 -25.83 -25.58
C ILE A 647 14.89 -24.89 -25.34
N SER A 648 13.80 -25.40 -24.77
CA SER A 648 12.60 -24.61 -24.47
C SER A 648 12.85 -23.54 -23.40
N LEU A 649 13.61 -23.86 -22.35
CA LEU A 649 14.02 -22.90 -21.32
C LEU A 649 14.96 -21.83 -21.89
N ARG A 650 15.97 -22.23 -22.67
CA ARG A 650 16.90 -21.31 -23.34
C ARG A 650 16.15 -20.33 -24.25
N ASP A 651 15.22 -20.83 -25.05
CA ASP A 651 14.45 -20.00 -25.97
C ASP A 651 13.45 -19.11 -25.20
N ALA A 652 12.92 -19.55 -24.05
CA ALA A 652 12.12 -18.72 -23.16
C ALA A 652 12.94 -17.57 -22.55
N ILE A 653 14.15 -17.85 -22.07
CA ILE A 653 15.08 -16.84 -21.54
C ILE A 653 15.44 -15.84 -22.64
N LYS A 654 15.81 -16.30 -23.84
CA LYS A 654 16.10 -15.42 -25.00
C LYS A 654 14.91 -14.55 -25.39
N ARG A 655 13.68 -15.06 -25.30
CA ARG A 655 12.46 -14.28 -25.54
C ARG A 655 12.29 -13.19 -24.49
N GLU A 656 12.49 -13.49 -23.21
CA GLU A 656 12.41 -12.48 -22.18
C GLU A 656 13.51 -11.43 -22.36
N VAL A 657 14.78 -11.81 -22.56
CA VAL A 657 15.90 -10.87 -22.82
C VAL A 657 15.54 -9.82 -23.87
N ASN A 658 14.96 -10.24 -25.00
CA ASN A 658 14.64 -9.36 -26.12
C ASN A 658 13.32 -8.57 -25.99
N LYS A 659 12.54 -8.83 -24.94
CA LYS A 659 11.22 -8.20 -24.74
C LYS A 659 11.37 -6.82 -24.12
N LYS A 660 10.68 -5.81 -24.65
CA LYS A 660 10.53 -4.52 -23.96
C LYS A 660 9.58 -4.69 -22.77
N SER A 661 10.04 -4.44 -21.56
CA SER A 661 9.26 -4.57 -20.33
C SER A 661 9.75 -3.58 -19.27
N GLU A 662 8.83 -3.12 -18.41
CA GLU A 662 9.14 -2.29 -17.24
C GLU A 662 9.72 -3.12 -16.08
N LYS A 663 9.61 -4.45 -16.11
CA LYS A 663 10.20 -5.33 -15.10
C LYS A 663 11.70 -5.51 -15.37
N PRO A 664 12.56 -5.50 -14.34
CA PRO A 664 13.98 -5.81 -14.48
C PRO A 664 14.18 -7.16 -15.19
N LEU A 665 15.20 -7.25 -16.05
CA LEU A 665 15.49 -8.44 -16.84
C LEU A 665 15.65 -9.67 -15.95
N GLU A 666 16.34 -9.49 -14.83
CA GLU A 666 16.63 -10.49 -13.81
C GLU A 666 15.35 -11.10 -13.25
N VAL A 667 14.33 -10.27 -12.97
CA VAL A 667 13.03 -10.72 -12.45
C VAL A 667 12.30 -11.60 -13.46
N ARG A 668 12.38 -11.25 -14.75
CA ARG A 668 11.70 -12.02 -15.80
C ARG A 668 12.38 -13.35 -16.07
N VAL A 669 13.71 -13.34 -16.10
CA VAL A 669 14.52 -14.55 -16.31
C VAL A 669 14.33 -15.52 -15.14
N VAL A 670 14.33 -15.04 -13.89
CA VAL A 670 14.05 -15.87 -12.71
C VAL A 670 12.63 -16.41 -12.74
N SER A 671 11.64 -15.59 -13.10
CA SER A 671 10.26 -16.06 -13.19
C SER A 671 10.12 -17.22 -14.18
N GLU A 672 10.80 -17.16 -15.33
CA GLU A 672 10.81 -18.27 -16.29
C GLU A 672 11.57 -19.50 -15.76
N ILE A 673 12.74 -19.32 -15.18
CA ILE A 673 13.50 -20.44 -14.58
C ILE A 673 12.67 -21.12 -13.48
N ASN A 674 12.01 -20.34 -12.61
CA ASN A 674 11.13 -20.86 -11.55
C ASN A 674 9.98 -21.68 -12.11
N LYS A 675 9.35 -21.30 -13.23
CA LYS A 675 8.29 -22.11 -13.85
C LYS A 675 8.76 -23.50 -14.28
N TYR A 676 10.01 -23.62 -14.72
CA TYR A 676 10.60 -24.91 -15.11
C TYR A 676 11.06 -25.71 -13.89
N LEU A 677 11.67 -25.05 -12.90
CA LEU A 677 12.14 -25.72 -11.68
C LEU A 677 10.96 -26.20 -10.80
N GLU A 678 9.90 -25.39 -10.64
CA GLU A 678 8.70 -25.78 -9.86
C GLU A 678 7.96 -26.99 -10.46
N LYS A 679 8.07 -27.22 -11.78
CA LYS A 679 7.47 -28.39 -12.44
C LYS A 679 8.15 -29.70 -12.08
N ARG A 680 9.43 -29.68 -11.68
CA ARG A 680 10.26 -30.87 -11.61
C ARG A 680 10.93 -31.09 -10.24
N TRP A 681 11.25 -30.02 -9.51
CA TRP A 681 11.95 -30.07 -8.23
C TRP A 681 11.17 -29.31 -7.16
N LYS A 682 10.77 -30.02 -6.10
CA LYS A 682 10.29 -29.41 -4.87
C LYS A 682 11.56 -28.99 -4.09
N THR A 683 11.77 -27.68 -3.88
CA THR A 683 12.70 -27.03 -2.91
C THR A 683 14.05 -26.45 -3.40
N THR A 684 14.64 -25.67 -2.48
CA THR A 684 15.92 -24.93 -2.45
C THR A 684 17.16 -25.74 -2.85
N GLU A 685 17.09 -27.07 -2.79
CA GLU A 685 18.20 -27.97 -3.16
C GLU A 685 18.56 -27.91 -4.64
N ALA A 686 17.56 -27.72 -5.52
CA ALA A 686 17.81 -27.59 -6.97
C ALA A 686 18.64 -26.34 -7.32
N TRP A 687 18.45 -25.24 -6.58
CA TRP A 687 19.25 -24.03 -6.73
C TRP A 687 20.68 -24.20 -6.19
N LEU A 688 20.85 -24.99 -5.12
CA LEU A 688 22.17 -25.32 -4.56
C LEU A 688 22.97 -26.24 -5.49
N GLU A 689 22.34 -27.24 -6.10
CA GLU A 689 22.95 -28.12 -7.11
C GLU A 689 23.37 -27.32 -8.35
N LEU A 690 22.53 -26.40 -8.82
CA LEU A 690 22.82 -25.53 -9.96
C LEU A 690 23.90 -24.49 -9.69
N ALA A 691 23.93 -23.92 -8.47
CA ALA A 691 25.02 -23.04 -8.05
C ALA A 691 26.36 -23.80 -7.91
N ARG A 692 26.34 -25.04 -7.38
CA ARG A 692 27.55 -25.90 -7.28
C ARG A 692 28.12 -26.23 -8.64
N PHE A 693 27.27 -26.52 -9.63
CA PHE A 693 27.71 -26.83 -10.99
C PHE A 693 28.34 -25.64 -11.70
N ILE A 694 27.73 -24.46 -11.60
CA ILE A 694 28.29 -23.23 -12.17
C ILE A 694 29.65 -22.93 -11.54
N ALA A 695 29.76 -23.04 -10.21
CA ALA A 695 31.04 -22.89 -9.51
C ALA A 695 32.11 -23.95 -9.86
N GLN A 696 31.71 -25.09 -10.46
CA GLN A 696 32.63 -26.10 -10.96
C GLN A 696 33.03 -25.89 -12.43
N THR A 697 32.24 -25.12 -13.19
CA THR A 697 32.42 -24.90 -14.64
C THR A 697 32.98 -23.51 -14.98
N THR A 698 32.93 -22.56 -14.05
CA THR A 698 33.63 -21.25 -14.08
C THR A 698 34.87 -21.26 -13.21
#